data_AF-A0A3Q7YGB6-F1
#
_entry.id   AF-A0A3Q7YGB6-F1
#
_cell.length_a   1.000
_cell.length_b   1.000
_cell.length_c   1.000
_cell.angle_alpha   90.00
_cell.angle_beta   90.00
_cell.angle_gamma   90.00
#
_symmetry.space_group_name_H-M   'P 1'
#
loop_
_entity.id
_entity.type
_entity.pdbx_description
1 polymer ?
#
loop_
_entity_poly.entity_id
_entity_poly.type
_entity_poly.pdbx_seq_one_letter_code
_entity_poly.pdbx_strand_id
1 'polypeptide(L)'
;MLDVSLLRFNELDPSSKSTRVCNGLLMGLFKSGRTTDALHILDQMLELNSEFPPDDFTGEVVFGELVKRERPGKGLADEEIMGLVTKLGEHGVFPDTFKLTQLISKLCGKRKNCVAWELLHGVMKLGGPVEAASCNALLTGLGRERDIQKMNKLLAEMEELKIRPSVITFGILINHLCKARRIDEALGVFDKLRGKGEKNRNGVEPDVVLYNTLIDGLCKVGREEDGLSLLEEMKTEKKNRPNTVTYNCLIDGFCKAGNIDKARELFGLMNEEGVQPNVVTLNTLVGGMCKIGRVYSAVEFLNEMKGKGLKGNAVTYTALISAFCGVNNIDQAMQYFDEMLSSGCSPDAIVYYSLISGLSIAGRMDDASVVVSQLKRAGFGLDRTCYNVLISGFCKKKKLERVYEMLNQMEETGVKPDTVTYNTLVSYLGKAGDFAAASKVMEKMIKEGLKPSVVTYGAVIHAYCLKKNVDEAMKIFEEMCSTSIVPPNTVIYNILIDALCKINNVEKAVSLMDDMKVKGVRPNTTTYNAILKGVRDKRMLHKAFELMDRMVEDACSPDYVTMEILTEWLSAVGEIEKLKLFVEGYRVQNAVEYLKIIGALDENENLTVLGRKLSVLPVEPKLGKMLILGAIFDCLDPILTVVAGLSVRDPFVMPADKKGLAESVKAQFAARDYSDHLALVRAYDGWKDAEAQKAGYEYCWRNFLSSQTLRATESLRKQFFHLLKDIGLVGNNSETNNKWRNEVHMLRAVICAGLFPGISSVVNKEKSIALKTMEDGQVLLYANSVNAAVPKIPYPWLVFNEKVKVHTVFLRDSTAISDSMLLLFGGNISKGGLDGHLKMLGGYLEFFMKPELAKTYSTLKRELEELIQKKLLDPMFDSQSQNELLSAVRLLVFEDHCDGRFVYGPQIKATNSKSGVEVEGDNSKNQLQTFLNRARHGLPTYKTQQPKNNQFRSTVIFNGLDFVGQPCNSKKLAEKSAAAEAMLWLKGDSHSSGDIDHASVLLKKSNKNSRKKSFSGS
;
A
#
# COMPACT_ATOMS: atom_id res chain seq x y z
N MET A 1 -53.39 39.80 37.49
CA MET A 1 -52.90 39.43 38.84
C MET A 1 -51.39 39.60 38.93
N LEU A 2 -50.60 38.97 38.03
CA LEU A 2 -49.13 39.16 37.95
C LEU A 2 -48.67 40.62 37.73
N ASP A 3 -49.32 41.39 36.84
CA ASP A 3 -48.99 42.82 36.65
C ASP A 3 -49.20 43.67 37.91
N VAL A 4 -50.27 43.38 38.66
CA VAL A 4 -50.62 44.04 39.92
C VAL A 4 -49.60 43.66 41.02
N SER A 5 -49.15 42.40 41.03
CA SER A 5 -48.10 41.94 41.94
C SER A 5 -46.72 42.53 41.63
N LEU A 6 -46.38 42.72 40.35
CA LEU A 6 -45.14 43.40 39.90
C LEU A 6 -45.14 44.90 40.25
N LEU A 7 -46.25 45.60 39.99
CA LEU A 7 -46.41 47.01 40.37
C LEU A 7 -46.28 47.21 41.87
N ARG A 8 -47.00 46.41 42.68
CA ARG A 8 -46.88 46.45 44.14
C ARG A 8 -45.50 46.08 44.64
N PHE A 9 -44.80 45.15 43.98
CA PHE A 9 -43.44 44.79 44.34
C PHE A 9 -42.44 45.94 44.11
N ASN A 10 -42.63 46.72 43.04
CA ASN A 10 -41.80 47.90 42.77
C ASN A 10 -42.08 49.07 43.73
N GLU A 11 -43.28 49.14 44.31
CA GLU A 11 -43.70 50.14 45.31
C GLU A 11 -43.31 49.80 46.76
N LEU A 12 -42.79 48.59 47.03
CA LEU A 12 -42.35 48.19 48.37
C LEU A 12 -41.01 48.83 48.76
N ASP A 13 -40.90 49.26 50.01
CA ASP A 13 -39.63 49.70 50.61
C ASP A 13 -38.56 48.58 50.50
N PRO A 14 -37.29 48.91 50.22
CA PRO A 14 -36.20 47.93 50.06
C PRO A 14 -36.11 46.94 51.24
N SER A 15 -36.32 47.42 52.46
CA SER A 15 -36.28 46.65 53.72
C SER A 15 -37.43 45.64 53.88
N SER A 16 -38.49 45.75 53.08
CA SER A 16 -39.65 44.84 53.09
C SER A 16 -39.57 43.74 52.02
N LYS A 17 -38.60 43.82 51.11
CA LYS A 17 -38.36 42.81 50.06
C LYS A 17 -37.55 41.67 50.67
N SER A 18 -38.19 40.54 50.94
CA SER A 18 -37.51 39.32 51.42
C SER A 18 -37.29 38.33 50.27
N THR A 19 -36.25 37.51 50.37
CA THR A 19 -35.90 36.44 49.40
C THR A 19 -37.10 35.54 49.08
N ARG A 20 -37.98 35.27 50.05
CA ARG A 20 -39.22 34.47 49.85
C ARG A 20 -40.24 35.13 48.92
N VAL A 21 -40.42 36.44 49.01
CA VAL A 21 -41.34 37.21 48.17
C VAL A 21 -40.80 37.27 46.74
N CYS A 22 -39.49 37.52 46.59
CA CYS A 22 -38.80 37.51 45.30
C CYS A 22 -38.90 36.14 44.62
N ASN A 23 -38.67 35.05 45.36
CA ASN A 23 -38.80 33.68 44.84
C ASN A 23 -40.22 33.32 44.38
N GLY A 24 -41.26 33.78 45.11
CA GLY A 24 -42.66 33.60 44.71
C GLY A 24 -43.02 34.34 43.42
N LEU A 25 -42.50 35.57 43.26
CA LEU A 25 -42.64 36.37 42.03
C LEU A 25 -41.88 35.75 40.86
N LEU A 26 -40.61 35.35 41.06
CA LEU A 26 -39.81 34.65 40.04
C LEU A 26 -40.52 33.39 39.54
N MET A 27 -41.08 32.58 40.44
CA MET A 27 -41.81 31.37 40.06
C MET A 27 -43.07 31.70 39.23
N GLY A 28 -43.81 32.76 39.59
CA GLY A 28 -44.97 33.24 38.83
C GLY A 28 -44.59 33.78 37.45
N LEU A 29 -43.50 34.53 37.36
CA LEU A 29 -43.01 35.13 36.12
C LEU A 29 -42.47 34.10 35.14
N PHE A 30 -41.65 33.15 35.59
CA PHE A 30 -41.18 32.04 34.77
C PHE A 30 -42.33 31.15 34.28
N LYS A 31 -43.31 30.81 35.14
CA LYS A 31 -44.52 30.06 34.71
C LYS A 31 -45.35 30.79 33.66
N SER A 32 -45.37 32.12 33.69
CA SER A 32 -46.12 32.95 32.72
C SER A 32 -45.34 33.25 31.42
N GLY A 33 -44.06 32.88 31.35
CA GLY A 33 -43.19 33.11 30.19
C GLY A 33 -42.69 34.55 30.05
N ARG A 34 -42.70 35.33 31.13
CA ARG A 34 -42.17 36.72 31.20
C ARG A 34 -40.73 36.70 31.70
N THR A 35 -39.82 36.23 30.85
CA THR A 35 -38.42 35.98 31.21
C THR A 35 -37.64 37.27 31.49
N THR A 36 -37.89 38.35 30.75
CA THR A 36 -37.21 39.65 30.93
C THR A 36 -37.46 40.26 32.30
N ASP A 37 -38.70 40.20 32.78
CA ASP A 37 -39.09 40.75 34.08
C ASP A 37 -38.55 39.88 35.23
N ALA A 38 -38.48 38.56 35.01
CA ALA A 38 -37.84 37.64 35.96
C ALA A 38 -36.32 37.88 36.06
N LEU A 39 -35.63 38.13 34.94
CA LEU A 39 -34.21 38.48 34.93
C LEU A 39 -33.94 39.80 35.66
N HIS A 40 -34.80 40.81 35.49
CA HIS A 40 -34.64 42.09 36.18
C HIS A 40 -34.75 41.95 37.71
N ILE A 41 -35.70 41.16 38.21
CA ILE A 41 -35.80 40.86 39.64
C ILE A 41 -34.56 40.08 40.10
N LEU A 42 -34.08 39.13 39.30
CA LEU A 42 -32.89 38.36 39.64
C LEU A 42 -31.62 39.22 39.69
N ASP A 43 -31.44 40.17 38.76
CA ASP A 43 -30.31 41.11 38.79
C ASP A 43 -30.34 41.98 40.07
N GLN A 44 -31.52 42.40 40.55
CA GLN A 44 -31.67 43.10 41.85
C GLN A 44 -31.28 42.21 43.05
N MET A 45 -31.52 40.90 42.97
CA MET A 45 -31.08 39.94 44.00
C MET A 45 -29.57 39.71 43.98
N LEU A 46 -28.93 39.90 42.81
CA LEU A 46 -27.52 39.59 42.57
C LEU A 46 -26.56 40.76 42.89
N GLU A 47 -27.07 41.94 43.26
CA GLU A 47 -26.23 43.08 43.65
C GLU A 47 -25.40 42.77 44.92
N LEU A 48 -24.13 43.23 44.95
CA LEU A 48 -23.13 42.95 46.00
C LEU A 48 -23.57 43.31 47.44
N ASN A 49 -24.53 44.23 47.60
CA ASN A 49 -25.05 44.70 48.89
C ASN A 49 -26.57 44.45 49.02
N SER A 50 -27.12 43.48 48.31
CA SER A 50 -28.55 43.18 48.35
C SER A 50 -28.98 42.70 49.74
N GLU A 51 -30.08 43.26 50.27
CA GLU A 51 -30.68 42.85 51.54
C GLU A 51 -31.43 41.49 51.43
N PHE A 52 -31.57 40.95 50.20
CA PHE A 52 -32.32 39.73 49.89
C PHE A 52 -31.56 38.83 48.89
N PRO A 53 -30.39 38.28 49.28
CA PRO A 53 -29.59 37.46 48.38
C PRO A 53 -30.34 36.18 47.93
N PRO A 54 -30.00 35.62 46.76
CA PRO A 54 -30.57 34.38 46.26
C PRO A 54 -30.22 33.20 47.17
N ASP A 55 -31.19 32.30 47.35
CA ASP A 55 -31.05 31.06 48.12
C ASP A 55 -31.18 29.82 47.23
N ASP A 56 -31.00 28.63 47.79
CA ASP A 56 -31.13 27.36 47.06
C ASP A 56 -32.50 27.21 46.39
N PHE A 57 -33.55 27.81 46.99
CA PHE A 57 -34.90 27.81 46.41
C PHE A 57 -35.00 28.75 45.19
N THR A 58 -34.27 29.86 45.18
CA THR A 58 -34.06 30.69 43.98
C THR A 58 -33.42 29.86 42.86
N GLY A 59 -32.39 29.07 43.20
CA GLY A 59 -31.73 28.15 42.27
C GLY A 59 -32.68 27.10 41.69
N GLU A 60 -33.49 26.45 42.54
CA GLU A 60 -34.51 25.48 42.13
C GLU A 60 -35.49 26.04 41.09
N VAL A 61 -35.98 27.26 41.30
CA VAL A 61 -36.92 27.94 40.41
C VAL A 61 -36.27 28.32 39.07
N VAL A 62 -35.06 28.89 39.10
CA VAL A 62 -34.35 29.38 37.91
C VAL A 62 -33.84 28.20 37.06
N PHE A 63 -33.09 27.27 37.64
CA PHE A 63 -32.55 26.11 36.91
C PHE A 63 -33.66 25.15 36.45
N GLY A 64 -34.77 25.07 37.20
CA GLY A 64 -35.96 24.32 36.81
C GLY A 64 -36.65 24.88 35.55
N GLU A 65 -36.58 26.18 35.29
CA GLU A 65 -37.08 26.77 34.03
C GLU A 65 -36.11 26.55 32.87
N LEU A 66 -34.79 26.69 33.10
CA LEU A 66 -33.75 26.52 32.08
C LEU A 66 -33.73 25.11 31.46
N VAL A 67 -34.08 24.10 32.25
CA VAL A 67 -34.16 22.69 31.85
C VAL A 67 -35.40 22.37 31.01
N LYS A 68 -36.49 23.16 31.10
CA LYS A 68 -37.74 22.88 30.36
C LYS A 68 -37.52 22.92 28.83
N ARG A 69 -38.34 22.15 28.11
CA ARG A 69 -38.35 22.14 26.63
C ARG A 69 -38.83 23.50 26.11
N GLU A 70 -38.05 24.09 25.21
CA GLU A 70 -38.37 25.38 24.58
C GLU A 70 -39.73 25.31 23.88
N ARG A 71 -40.61 26.27 24.18
CA ARG A 71 -41.66 26.67 23.26
C ARG A 71 -41.01 27.51 22.14
N PRO A 72 -41.41 27.36 20.87
CA PRO A 72 -40.78 28.09 19.77
C PRO A 72 -40.85 29.61 20.04
N GLY A 73 -39.68 30.27 20.06
CA GLY A 73 -39.58 31.73 20.19
C GLY A 73 -39.59 32.33 21.61
N LYS A 74 -39.47 31.54 22.68
CA LYS A 74 -39.44 32.04 24.08
C LYS A 74 -38.38 31.35 24.98
N GLY A 75 -37.20 31.04 24.45
CA GLY A 75 -36.08 30.51 25.24
C GLY A 75 -35.06 31.61 25.56
N LEU A 76 -34.40 31.52 26.73
CA LEU A 76 -33.24 32.34 27.07
C LEU A 76 -32.08 32.04 26.11
N ALA A 77 -31.32 33.06 25.70
CA ALA A 77 -30.15 32.88 24.84
C ALA A 77 -29.05 32.12 25.59
N ASP A 78 -28.23 31.33 24.91
CA ASP A 78 -27.23 30.48 25.58
C ASP A 78 -26.18 31.31 26.37
N GLU A 79 -25.92 32.55 25.97
CA GLU A 79 -25.08 33.52 26.69
C GLU A 79 -25.73 33.99 28.01
N GLU A 80 -27.05 34.13 28.03
CA GLU A 80 -27.82 34.48 29.23
C GLU A 80 -27.83 33.30 30.21
N ILE A 81 -27.95 32.07 29.72
CA ILE A 81 -27.86 30.85 30.53
C ILE A 81 -26.49 30.77 31.23
N MET A 82 -25.40 31.07 30.50
CA MET A 82 -24.05 31.11 31.04
C MET A 82 -23.87 32.22 32.09
N GLY A 83 -24.35 33.42 31.80
CA GLY A 83 -24.29 34.56 32.71
C GLY A 83 -25.04 34.28 34.01
N LEU A 84 -26.22 33.65 33.94
CA LEU A 84 -27.03 33.27 35.10
C LEU A 84 -26.36 32.22 35.98
N VAL A 85 -25.81 31.15 35.40
CA VAL A 85 -25.11 30.10 36.14
C VAL A 85 -23.87 30.66 36.85
N THR A 86 -23.14 31.58 36.20
CA THR A 86 -21.93 32.19 36.77
C THR A 86 -22.29 33.15 37.91
N LYS A 87 -23.23 34.08 37.68
CA LYS A 87 -23.68 35.05 38.70
C LYS A 87 -24.32 34.38 39.92
N LEU A 88 -25.14 33.34 39.73
CA LEU A 88 -25.72 32.59 40.86
C LEU A 88 -24.66 31.77 41.60
N GLY A 89 -23.68 31.22 40.89
CA GLY A 89 -22.57 30.47 41.48
C GLY A 89 -21.62 31.33 42.32
N GLU A 90 -21.43 32.61 41.97
CA GLU A 90 -20.68 33.58 42.80
C GLU A 90 -21.33 33.80 44.17
N HIS A 91 -22.66 33.64 44.25
CA HIS A 91 -23.45 33.74 45.48
C HIS A 91 -23.69 32.37 46.14
N GLY A 92 -23.01 31.31 45.68
CA GLY A 92 -23.07 29.96 46.26
C GLY A 92 -24.29 29.12 45.86
N VAL A 93 -25.11 29.59 44.91
CA VAL A 93 -26.32 28.89 44.46
C VAL A 93 -26.04 28.13 43.16
N PHE A 94 -26.06 26.81 43.23
CA PHE A 94 -25.73 25.92 42.10
C PHE A 94 -26.92 25.06 41.65
N PRO A 95 -26.95 24.63 40.37
CA PRO A 95 -27.90 23.61 39.94
C PRO A 95 -27.60 22.28 40.62
N ASP A 96 -28.66 21.54 40.97
CA ASP A 96 -28.51 20.15 41.38
C ASP A 96 -27.86 19.29 40.26
N THR A 97 -27.30 18.14 40.65
CA THR A 97 -26.49 17.30 39.74
C THR A 97 -27.30 16.76 38.56
N PHE A 98 -28.61 16.56 38.74
CA PHE A 98 -29.52 16.10 37.71
C PHE A 98 -29.84 17.18 36.68
N LYS A 99 -30.18 18.39 37.12
CA LYS A 99 -30.44 19.56 36.27
C LYS A 99 -29.19 20.00 35.53
N LEU A 100 -28.02 19.94 36.17
CA LEU A 100 -26.75 20.18 35.52
C LEU A 100 -26.51 19.18 34.36
N THR A 101 -26.74 17.89 34.60
CA THR A 101 -26.62 16.85 33.55
C THR A 101 -27.60 17.09 32.39
N GLN A 102 -28.84 17.49 32.68
CA GLN A 102 -29.85 17.79 31.67
C GLN A 102 -29.51 19.03 30.84
N LEU A 103 -28.99 20.10 31.46
CA LEU A 103 -28.53 21.31 30.77
C LEU A 103 -27.38 20.99 29.81
N ILE A 104 -26.36 20.26 30.27
CA ILE A 104 -25.21 19.86 29.45
C ILE A 104 -25.67 18.97 28.29
N SER A 105 -26.54 17.98 28.55
CA SER A 105 -27.07 17.11 27.50
C SER A 105 -27.87 17.87 26.45
N LYS A 106 -28.64 18.89 26.85
CA LYS A 106 -29.40 19.77 25.96
C LYS A 106 -28.47 20.60 25.07
N LEU A 107 -27.42 21.21 25.63
CA LEU A 107 -26.43 21.98 24.87
C LEU A 107 -25.62 21.11 23.91
N CYS A 108 -25.16 19.93 24.36
CA CYS A 108 -24.47 18.96 23.49
C CYS A 108 -25.38 18.42 22.38
N GLY A 109 -26.69 18.25 22.65
CA GLY A 109 -27.70 17.90 21.64
C GLY A 109 -27.85 18.96 20.54
N LYS A 110 -27.77 20.25 20.90
CA LYS A 110 -27.79 21.40 19.98
C LYS A 110 -26.44 21.65 19.28
N ARG A 111 -25.43 20.80 19.47
CA ARG A 111 -24.04 20.98 18.98
C ARG A 111 -23.36 22.26 19.49
N LYS A 112 -23.72 22.74 20.69
CA LYS A 112 -23.10 23.90 21.34
C LYS A 112 -22.12 23.45 22.43
N ASN A 113 -21.12 22.65 22.03
CA ASN A 113 -20.21 22.00 22.98
C ASN A 113 -19.23 22.97 23.66
N CYS A 114 -18.89 24.11 23.04
CA CYS A 114 -18.09 25.17 23.69
C CYS A 114 -18.82 25.78 24.89
N VAL A 115 -20.12 26.08 24.73
CA VAL A 115 -20.95 26.62 25.81
C VAL A 115 -21.12 25.58 26.93
N ALA A 116 -21.38 24.33 26.57
CA ALA A 116 -21.47 23.23 27.54
C ALA A 116 -20.15 23.02 28.32
N TRP A 117 -19.02 23.20 27.65
CA TRP A 117 -17.68 23.13 28.25
C TRP A 117 -17.46 24.25 29.28
N GLU A 118 -17.74 25.49 28.88
CA GLU A 118 -17.62 26.65 29.76
C GLU A 118 -18.57 26.58 30.96
N LEU A 119 -19.81 26.11 30.74
CA LEU A 119 -20.80 25.94 31.81
C LEU A 119 -20.32 24.97 32.89
N LEU A 120 -19.87 23.78 32.48
CA LEU A 120 -19.38 22.77 33.42
C LEU A 120 -18.11 23.27 34.15
N HIS A 121 -17.17 23.89 33.43
CA HIS A 121 -15.94 24.42 34.05
C HIS A 121 -16.21 25.60 34.99
N GLY A 122 -17.21 26.44 34.70
CA GLY A 122 -17.65 27.51 35.59
C GLY A 122 -18.15 26.95 36.92
N VAL A 123 -19.01 25.94 36.88
CA VAL A 123 -19.50 25.25 38.08
C VAL A 123 -18.37 24.55 38.83
N MET A 124 -17.43 23.90 38.13
CA MET A 124 -16.26 23.24 38.75
C MET A 124 -15.34 24.24 39.47
N LYS A 125 -15.06 25.41 38.87
CA LYS A 125 -14.18 26.44 39.45
C LYS A 125 -14.78 27.11 40.68
N LEU A 126 -16.11 27.30 40.69
CA LEU A 126 -16.84 27.91 41.79
C LEU A 126 -17.14 26.91 42.92
N GLY A 127 -16.74 25.64 42.79
CA GLY A 127 -16.91 24.61 43.83
C GLY A 127 -18.30 23.98 43.90
N GLY A 128 -19.10 24.09 42.84
CA GLY A 128 -20.44 23.50 42.78
C GLY A 128 -20.43 21.97 42.67
N PRO A 129 -21.55 21.28 43.00
CA PRO A 129 -21.64 19.82 42.98
C PRO A 129 -21.61 19.27 41.55
N VAL A 130 -20.55 18.54 41.20
CA VAL A 130 -20.39 17.88 39.89
C VAL A 130 -20.22 16.38 40.07
N GLU A 131 -21.04 15.61 39.36
CA GLU A 131 -20.97 14.15 39.31
C GLU A 131 -20.51 13.64 37.93
N ALA A 132 -20.12 12.36 37.87
CA ALA A 132 -19.66 11.71 36.63
C ALA A 132 -20.70 11.77 35.49
N ALA A 133 -22.00 11.85 35.78
CA ALA A 133 -23.06 11.93 34.77
C ALA A 133 -22.96 13.21 33.91
N SER A 134 -22.74 14.37 34.55
CA SER A 134 -22.53 15.67 33.88
C SER A 134 -21.30 15.64 32.99
N CYS A 135 -20.20 15.06 33.47
CA CYS A 135 -18.96 14.90 32.69
C CYS A 135 -19.15 13.93 31.51
N ASN A 136 -19.85 12.81 31.70
CA ASN A 136 -20.14 11.83 30.64
C ASN A 136 -20.99 12.43 29.50
N ALA A 137 -21.96 13.28 29.84
CA ALA A 137 -22.75 14.02 28.86
C ALA A 137 -21.88 14.93 27.99
N LEU A 138 -20.96 15.68 28.62
CA LEU A 138 -20.02 16.55 27.91
C LEU A 138 -19.01 15.75 27.08
N LEU A 139 -18.44 14.66 27.61
CA LEU A 139 -17.54 13.75 26.87
C LEU A 139 -18.20 13.18 25.62
N THR A 140 -19.48 12.84 25.69
CA THR A 140 -20.25 12.37 24.53
C THR A 140 -20.40 13.47 23.48
N GLY A 141 -20.63 14.72 23.90
CA GLY A 141 -20.68 15.89 23.03
C GLY A 141 -19.35 16.18 22.33
N LEU A 142 -18.26 16.29 23.11
CA LEU A 142 -16.89 16.49 22.62
C LEU A 142 -16.42 15.36 21.70
N GLY A 143 -16.80 14.12 22.03
CA GLY A 143 -16.49 12.95 21.21
C GLY A 143 -17.14 12.99 19.82
N ARG A 144 -18.30 13.63 19.67
CA ARG A 144 -18.93 13.85 18.35
C ARG A 144 -18.16 14.88 17.50
N GLU A 145 -17.57 15.89 18.14
CA GLU A 145 -16.69 16.88 17.49
C GLU A 145 -15.25 16.38 17.29
N ARG A 146 -14.92 15.21 17.87
CA ARG A 146 -13.57 14.63 17.86
C ARG A 146 -12.52 15.51 18.54
N ASP A 147 -12.92 16.32 19.52
CA ASP A 147 -12.00 17.14 20.31
C ASP A 147 -11.38 16.32 21.46
N ILE A 148 -10.37 15.53 21.10
CA ILE A 148 -9.72 14.57 22.00
C ILE A 148 -8.88 15.27 23.08
N GLN A 149 -8.41 16.49 22.80
CA GLN A 149 -7.62 17.27 23.77
C GLN A 149 -8.49 17.69 24.96
N LYS A 150 -9.68 18.24 24.68
CA LYS A 150 -10.65 18.58 25.72
C LYS A 150 -11.15 17.36 26.48
N MET A 151 -11.37 16.23 25.80
CA MET A 151 -11.76 14.97 26.46
C MET A 151 -10.71 14.49 27.48
N ASN A 152 -9.43 14.51 27.12
CA ASN A 152 -8.35 14.10 28.03
C ASN A 152 -8.16 15.10 29.18
N LYS A 153 -8.33 16.40 28.93
CA LYS A 153 -8.28 17.43 29.97
C LYS A 153 -9.39 17.25 31.00
N LEU A 154 -10.62 17.03 30.55
CA LEU A 154 -11.76 16.79 31.45
C LEU A 154 -11.56 15.53 32.29
N LEU A 155 -10.93 14.49 31.75
CA LEU A 155 -10.59 13.28 32.52
C LEU A 155 -9.57 13.58 33.64
N ALA A 156 -8.54 14.40 33.38
CA ALA A 156 -7.57 14.80 34.39
C ALA A 156 -8.21 15.66 35.50
N GLU A 157 -9.11 16.58 35.13
CA GLU A 157 -9.83 17.41 36.10
C GLU A 157 -10.80 16.58 36.97
N MET A 158 -11.41 15.52 36.42
CA MET A 158 -12.18 14.57 37.21
C MET A 158 -11.33 13.89 38.29
N GLU A 159 -10.08 13.53 37.99
CA GLU A 159 -9.14 12.96 38.96
C GLU A 159 -8.73 13.98 40.03
N GLU A 160 -8.42 15.22 39.64
CA GLU A 160 -8.06 16.32 40.56
C GLU A 160 -9.20 16.65 41.54
N LEU A 161 -10.45 16.65 41.07
CA LEU A 161 -11.64 16.91 41.87
C LEU A 161 -12.18 15.66 42.61
N LYS A 162 -11.47 14.52 42.54
CA LYS A 162 -11.88 13.23 43.13
C LYS A 162 -13.24 12.72 42.66
N ILE A 163 -13.69 13.14 41.47
CA ILE A 163 -14.89 12.62 40.81
C ILE A 163 -14.52 11.27 40.18
N ARG A 164 -15.03 10.17 40.74
CA ARG A 164 -14.67 8.82 40.29
C ARG A 164 -15.17 8.56 38.86
N PRO A 165 -14.28 8.31 37.88
CA PRO A 165 -14.69 7.89 36.54
C PRO A 165 -15.37 6.52 36.59
N SER A 166 -16.39 6.33 35.75
CA SER A 166 -17.16 5.08 35.65
C SER A 166 -16.74 4.27 34.43
N VAL A 167 -17.16 3.00 34.34
CA VAL A 167 -17.00 2.17 33.12
C VAL A 167 -17.58 2.89 31.89
N ILE A 168 -18.69 3.63 32.07
CA ILE A 168 -19.33 4.42 31.02
C ILE A 168 -18.41 5.56 30.53
N THR A 169 -17.73 6.23 31.46
CA THR A 169 -16.78 7.32 31.17
C THR A 169 -15.66 6.83 30.25
N PHE A 170 -15.04 5.70 30.62
CA PHE A 170 -13.98 5.08 29.82
C PHE A 170 -14.50 4.48 28.50
N GLY A 171 -15.71 3.91 28.50
CA GLY A 171 -16.34 3.39 27.28
C GLY A 171 -16.65 4.46 26.23
N ILE A 172 -17.08 5.64 26.66
CA ILE A 172 -17.27 6.79 25.76
C ILE A 172 -15.93 7.18 25.14
N LEU A 173 -14.88 7.34 25.96
CA LEU A 173 -13.53 7.69 25.49
C LEU A 173 -13.00 6.67 24.47
N ILE A 174 -13.02 5.38 24.83
CA ILE A 174 -12.51 4.29 23.99
C ILE A 174 -13.28 4.23 22.66
N ASN A 175 -14.61 4.28 22.67
CA ASN A 175 -15.42 4.26 21.44
C ASN A 175 -15.06 5.43 20.50
N HIS A 176 -14.90 6.64 21.04
CA HIS A 176 -14.54 7.80 20.24
C HIS A 176 -13.10 7.76 19.74
N LEU A 177 -12.14 7.26 20.53
CA LEU A 177 -10.76 7.03 20.11
C LEU A 177 -10.67 5.96 19.01
N CYS A 178 -11.41 4.86 19.13
CA CYS A 178 -11.52 3.83 18.09
C CYS A 178 -12.09 4.40 16.79
N LYS A 179 -13.16 5.20 16.85
CA LYS A 179 -13.74 5.90 15.68
C LYS A 179 -12.77 6.92 15.06
N ALA A 180 -11.89 7.51 15.86
CA ALA A 180 -10.83 8.40 15.41
C ALA A 180 -9.58 7.66 14.89
N ARG A 181 -9.58 6.31 14.87
CA ARG A 181 -8.45 5.45 14.51
C ARG A 181 -7.19 5.63 15.38
N ARG A 182 -7.33 6.11 16.62
CA ARG A 182 -6.23 6.27 17.60
C ARG A 182 -6.26 5.12 18.60
N ILE A 183 -5.97 3.91 18.12
CA ILE A 183 -6.14 2.67 18.89
C ILE A 183 -5.14 2.51 20.03
N ASP A 184 -3.89 2.97 19.87
CA ASP A 184 -2.89 2.87 20.95
C ASP A 184 -3.28 3.71 22.17
N GLU A 185 -3.89 4.86 21.95
CA GLU A 185 -4.43 5.68 23.04
C GLU A 185 -5.68 5.06 23.65
N ALA A 186 -6.52 4.39 22.85
CA ALA A 186 -7.66 3.64 23.38
C ALA A 186 -7.21 2.47 24.27
N LEU A 187 -6.16 1.75 23.87
CA LEU A 187 -5.52 0.70 24.67
C LEU A 187 -4.88 1.29 25.94
N GLY A 188 -4.21 2.44 25.85
CA GLY A 188 -3.66 3.12 27.02
C GLY A 188 -4.74 3.57 28.02
N VAL A 189 -5.89 4.04 27.53
CA VAL A 189 -7.06 4.37 28.38
C VAL A 189 -7.67 3.11 29.00
N PHE A 190 -7.68 1.99 28.27
CA PHE A 190 -8.13 0.70 28.78
C PHE A 190 -7.20 0.13 29.88
N ASP A 191 -5.88 0.25 29.70
CA ASP A 191 -4.90 -0.17 30.71
C ASP A 191 -4.97 0.69 31.98
N LYS A 192 -5.25 1.99 31.83
CA LYS A 192 -5.51 2.90 32.96
C LYS A 192 -6.74 2.48 33.76
N LEU A 193 -7.85 2.15 33.09
CA LEU A 193 -9.06 1.63 33.75
C LEU A 193 -8.75 0.38 34.59
N ARG A 194 -7.86 -0.49 34.09
CA ARG A 194 -7.46 -1.74 34.77
C ARG A 194 -6.40 -1.55 35.86
N GLY A 195 -5.82 -0.36 36.00
CA GLY A 195 -4.77 -0.08 36.97
C GLY A 195 -3.41 -0.72 36.67
N LYS A 196 -3.14 -1.14 35.41
CA LYS A 196 -1.81 -1.63 34.98
C LYS A 196 -0.84 -0.44 34.90
N GLY A 197 -0.25 -0.05 36.03
CA GLY A 197 0.76 1.01 36.10
C GLY A 197 0.85 1.76 37.42
N GLU A 198 -0.15 1.68 38.30
CA GLU A 198 -0.18 2.43 39.57
C GLU A 198 -0.30 1.51 40.79
N LYS A 199 0.48 1.82 41.84
CA LYS A 199 0.56 1.04 43.09
C LYS A 199 -0.66 1.20 44.02
N ASN A 200 -1.73 1.86 43.59
CA ASN A 200 -2.94 2.04 44.40
C ASN A 200 -4.10 1.21 43.85
N ARG A 201 -4.59 0.31 44.69
CA ARG A 201 -5.82 -0.46 44.51
C ARG A 201 -6.99 0.48 44.23
N ASN A 202 -7.51 0.48 43.00
CA ASN A 202 -8.92 0.68 42.61
C ASN A 202 -9.06 0.67 41.07
N GLY A 203 -8.62 -0.41 40.42
CA GLY A 203 -8.96 -0.63 39.01
C GLY A 203 -10.47 -0.85 38.87
N VAL A 204 -11.10 -0.20 37.90
CA VAL A 204 -12.52 -0.43 37.58
C VAL A 204 -12.57 -1.64 36.63
N GLU A 205 -13.35 -2.66 36.96
CA GLU A 205 -13.45 -3.86 36.11
C GLU A 205 -14.11 -3.51 34.76
N PRO A 206 -13.48 -3.84 33.61
CA PRO A 206 -14.08 -3.64 32.29
C PRO A 206 -15.26 -4.59 32.06
N ASP A 207 -16.29 -4.12 31.35
CA ASP A 207 -17.44 -4.93 30.97
C ASP A 207 -17.31 -5.52 29.55
N VAL A 208 -18.21 -6.46 29.22
CA VAL A 208 -18.25 -7.13 27.91
C VAL A 208 -18.40 -6.12 26.76
N VAL A 209 -19.12 -5.01 26.97
CA VAL A 209 -19.35 -3.98 25.95
C VAL A 209 -18.06 -3.24 25.62
N LEU A 210 -17.23 -2.96 26.63
CA LEU A 210 -15.95 -2.29 26.47
C LEU A 210 -14.94 -3.16 25.71
N TYR A 211 -14.85 -4.45 26.05
CA TYR A 211 -14.06 -5.43 25.30
C TYR A 211 -14.50 -5.50 23.83
N ASN A 212 -15.81 -5.62 23.57
CA ASN A 212 -16.34 -5.68 22.20
C ASN A 212 -16.03 -4.40 21.40
N THR A 213 -16.10 -3.24 22.05
CA THR A 213 -15.79 -1.94 21.42
C THR A 213 -14.31 -1.86 21.02
N LEU A 214 -13.40 -2.33 21.87
CA LEU A 214 -11.96 -2.39 21.58
C LEU A 214 -11.64 -3.41 20.49
N ILE A 215 -12.20 -4.60 20.58
CA ILE A 215 -12.02 -5.68 19.60
C ILE A 215 -12.48 -5.21 18.21
N ASP A 216 -13.67 -4.61 18.11
CA ASP A 216 -14.17 -4.02 16.85
C ASP A 216 -13.27 -2.88 16.35
N GLY A 217 -12.80 -2.02 17.25
CA GLY A 217 -11.85 -0.95 16.93
C GLY A 217 -10.52 -1.47 16.37
N LEU A 218 -9.94 -2.49 16.98
CA LEU A 218 -8.70 -3.16 16.56
C LEU A 218 -8.88 -3.80 15.18
N CYS A 219 -9.96 -4.55 14.98
CA CYS A 219 -10.30 -5.18 13.71
C CYS A 219 -10.46 -4.15 12.58
N LYS A 220 -11.06 -2.98 12.85
CA LYS A 220 -11.24 -1.91 11.86
C LYS A 220 -9.93 -1.23 11.43
N VAL A 221 -8.88 -1.35 12.23
CA VAL A 221 -7.54 -0.78 11.94
C VAL A 221 -6.58 -1.86 11.39
N GLY A 222 -7.02 -3.11 11.26
CA GLY A 222 -6.20 -4.22 10.77
C GLY A 222 -5.26 -4.83 11.81
N ARG A 223 -5.64 -4.74 13.10
CA ARG A 223 -4.93 -5.33 14.24
C ARG A 223 -5.74 -6.50 14.85
N GLU A 224 -6.24 -7.39 14.00
CA GLU A 224 -7.10 -8.51 14.39
C GLU A 224 -6.42 -9.52 15.35
N GLU A 225 -5.10 -9.68 15.31
CA GLU A 225 -4.34 -10.55 16.23
C GLU A 225 -4.32 -9.99 17.68
N ASP A 226 -4.28 -8.65 17.83
CA ASP A 226 -4.43 -8.02 19.14
C ASP A 226 -5.88 -8.17 19.65
N GLY A 227 -6.85 -8.17 18.73
CA GLY A 227 -8.24 -8.50 19.03
C GLY A 227 -8.41 -9.93 19.57
N LEU A 228 -7.70 -10.91 18.99
CA LEU A 228 -7.67 -12.28 19.52
C LEU A 228 -7.03 -12.35 20.90
N SER A 229 -5.95 -11.60 21.12
CA SER A 229 -5.30 -11.54 22.43
C SER A 229 -6.27 -11.01 23.50
N LEU A 230 -7.10 -10.02 23.16
CA LEU A 230 -8.16 -9.53 24.05
C LEU A 230 -9.30 -10.54 24.27
N LEU A 231 -9.64 -11.37 23.27
CA LEU A 231 -10.60 -12.47 23.44
C LEU A 231 -10.08 -13.51 24.44
N GLU A 232 -8.82 -13.93 24.29
CA GLU A 232 -8.20 -14.89 25.21
C GLU A 232 -8.08 -14.31 26.62
N GLU A 233 -7.73 -13.03 26.74
CA GLU A 233 -7.75 -12.34 28.03
C GLU A 233 -9.16 -12.31 28.64
N MET A 234 -10.18 -11.99 27.84
CA MET A 234 -11.58 -12.01 28.26
C MET A 234 -12.00 -13.40 28.79
N LYS A 235 -11.56 -14.50 28.13
CA LYS A 235 -11.82 -15.88 28.59
C LYS A 235 -11.17 -16.20 29.94
N THR A 236 -9.99 -15.66 30.22
CA THR A 236 -9.31 -15.88 31.51
C THR A 236 -9.99 -15.16 32.69
N GLU A 237 -10.73 -14.09 32.42
CA GLU A 237 -11.44 -13.33 33.44
C GLU A 237 -12.79 -14.00 33.80
N LYS A 238 -12.91 -14.56 35.02
CA LYS A 238 -14.05 -15.39 35.46
C LYS A 238 -15.46 -14.76 35.33
N LYS A 239 -15.58 -13.45 35.13
CA LYS A 239 -16.87 -12.72 35.03
C LYS A 239 -17.26 -12.27 33.62
N ASN A 240 -16.32 -12.20 32.67
CA ASN A 240 -16.56 -11.64 31.33
C ASN A 240 -16.57 -12.76 30.30
N ARG A 241 -17.73 -13.37 30.03
CA ARG A 241 -17.81 -14.42 29.00
C ARG A 241 -18.00 -13.82 27.61
N PRO A 242 -17.21 -14.24 26.60
CA PRO A 242 -17.45 -13.88 25.21
C PRO A 242 -18.89 -14.20 24.79
N ASN A 243 -19.50 -13.31 24.02
CA ASN A 243 -20.85 -13.50 23.51
C ASN A 243 -20.88 -13.45 21.98
N THR A 244 -22.07 -13.62 21.39
CA THR A 244 -22.25 -13.60 19.92
C THR A 244 -21.70 -12.33 19.29
N VAL A 245 -21.75 -11.17 19.98
CA VAL A 245 -21.21 -9.92 19.46
C VAL A 245 -19.67 -9.95 19.44
N THR A 246 -19.04 -10.47 20.49
CA THR A 246 -17.57 -10.62 20.56
C THR A 246 -17.03 -11.43 19.38
N TYR A 247 -17.62 -12.61 19.15
CA TYR A 247 -17.23 -13.49 18.05
C TYR A 247 -17.52 -12.85 16.68
N ASN A 248 -18.69 -12.23 16.50
CA ASN A 248 -19.02 -11.57 15.24
C ASN A 248 -18.07 -10.41 14.89
N CYS A 249 -17.58 -9.64 15.88
CA CYS A 249 -16.60 -8.59 15.65
C CYS A 249 -15.26 -9.14 15.12
N LEU A 250 -14.76 -10.23 15.71
CA LEU A 250 -13.52 -10.88 15.24
C LEU A 250 -13.71 -11.57 13.89
N ILE A 251 -14.81 -12.29 13.71
CA ILE A 251 -15.15 -12.95 12.43
C ILE A 251 -15.23 -11.89 11.31
N ASP A 252 -15.88 -10.74 11.55
CA ASP A 252 -15.92 -9.63 10.60
C ASP A 252 -14.53 -9.03 10.33
N GLY A 253 -13.70 -8.87 11.38
CA GLY A 253 -12.32 -8.44 11.30
C GLY A 253 -11.48 -9.35 10.39
N PHE A 254 -11.46 -10.64 10.67
CA PHE A 254 -10.73 -11.64 9.86
C PHE A 254 -11.28 -11.76 8.44
N CYS A 255 -12.59 -11.64 8.25
CA CYS A 255 -13.20 -11.57 6.91
C CYS A 255 -12.71 -10.35 6.13
N LYS A 256 -12.68 -9.15 6.74
CA LYS A 256 -12.16 -7.93 6.09
C LYS A 256 -10.66 -8.01 5.83
N ALA A 257 -9.92 -8.69 6.70
CA ALA A 257 -8.52 -9.03 6.51
C ALA A 257 -8.30 -10.15 5.48
N GLY A 258 -9.33 -10.69 4.82
CA GLY A 258 -9.15 -11.71 3.79
C GLY A 258 -8.83 -13.11 4.31
N ASN A 259 -8.78 -13.31 5.63
CA ASN A 259 -8.45 -14.60 6.26
C ASN A 259 -9.73 -15.34 6.67
N ILE A 260 -10.40 -15.94 5.68
CA ILE A 260 -11.66 -16.68 5.89
C ILE A 260 -11.45 -17.95 6.70
N ASP A 261 -10.29 -18.59 6.58
CA ASP A 261 -10.04 -19.87 7.25
C ASP A 261 -10.03 -19.67 8.78
N LYS A 262 -9.37 -18.61 9.27
CA LYS A 262 -9.41 -18.22 10.69
C LYS A 262 -10.79 -17.70 11.13
N ALA A 263 -11.54 -17.05 10.25
CA ALA A 263 -12.94 -16.67 10.53
C ALA A 263 -13.85 -17.91 10.70
N ARG A 264 -13.62 -18.99 9.95
CA ARG A 264 -14.33 -20.28 10.13
C ARG A 264 -13.90 -21.01 11.40
N GLU A 265 -12.63 -20.96 11.75
CA GLU A 265 -12.13 -21.51 13.03
C GLU A 265 -12.81 -20.82 14.22
N LEU A 266 -12.91 -19.49 14.21
CA LEU A 266 -13.63 -18.73 15.24
C LEU A 266 -15.12 -19.07 15.30
N PHE A 267 -15.76 -19.35 14.16
CA PHE A 267 -17.13 -19.84 14.13
C PHE A 267 -17.25 -21.26 14.72
N GLY A 268 -16.27 -22.13 14.48
CA GLY A 268 -16.18 -23.45 15.11
C GLY A 268 -16.10 -23.30 16.64
N LEU A 269 -15.15 -22.49 17.11
CA LEU A 269 -14.95 -22.20 18.53
C LEU A 269 -16.20 -21.62 19.20
N MET A 270 -16.90 -20.71 18.52
CA MET A 270 -18.17 -20.15 18.98
C MET A 270 -19.22 -21.25 19.25
N ASN A 271 -19.32 -22.25 18.38
CA ASN A 271 -20.24 -23.37 18.56
C ASN A 271 -19.77 -24.35 19.66
N GLU A 272 -18.48 -24.64 19.74
CA GLU A 272 -17.88 -25.49 20.76
C GLU A 272 -18.07 -24.92 22.17
N GLU A 273 -17.97 -23.60 22.31
CA GLU A 273 -18.21 -22.88 23.57
C GLU A 273 -19.72 -22.69 23.88
N GLY A 274 -20.62 -23.19 23.03
CA GLY A 274 -22.06 -23.13 23.21
C GLY A 274 -22.68 -21.75 22.97
N VAL A 275 -21.97 -20.84 22.30
CA VAL A 275 -22.48 -19.51 21.93
C VAL A 275 -23.28 -19.63 20.63
N GLN A 276 -24.59 -19.37 20.68
CA GLN A 276 -25.44 -19.60 19.51
C GLN A 276 -25.20 -18.56 18.39
N PRO A 277 -24.98 -19.01 17.14
CA PRO A 277 -24.89 -18.13 15.98
C PRO A 277 -26.26 -17.54 15.63
N ASN A 278 -26.27 -16.32 15.13
CA ASN A 278 -27.48 -15.62 14.71
C ASN A 278 -27.37 -15.14 13.26
N VAL A 279 -28.41 -14.44 12.78
CA VAL A 279 -28.45 -13.90 11.41
C VAL A 279 -27.29 -12.93 11.14
N VAL A 280 -26.77 -12.22 12.15
CA VAL A 280 -25.59 -11.36 12.00
C VAL A 280 -24.35 -12.21 11.72
N THR A 281 -24.14 -13.32 12.44
CA THR A 281 -23.04 -14.27 12.18
C THR A 281 -23.10 -14.82 10.76
N LEU A 282 -24.30 -15.21 10.32
CA LEU A 282 -24.55 -15.67 8.95
C LEU A 282 -24.14 -14.60 7.92
N ASN A 283 -24.65 -13.36 8.09
CA ASN A 283 -24.38 -12.26 7.17
C ASN A 283 -22.91 -11.86 7.11
N THR A 284 -22.22 -11.88 8.26
CA THR A 284 -20.80 -11.55 8.34
C THR A 284 -19.96 -12.54 7.53
N LEU A 285 -20.16 -13.84 7.73
CA LEU A 285 -19.41 -14.89 7.03
C LEU A 285 -19.77 -14.97 5.55
N VAL A 286 -21.06 -14.97 5.20
CA VAL A 286 -21.51 -14.97 3.79
C VAL A 286 -20.98 -13.74 3.06
N GLY A 287 -21.16 -12.55 3.64
CA GLY A 287 -20.67 -11.29 3.06
C GLY A 287 -19.15 -11.22 2.95
N GLY A 288 -18.42 -11.74 3.94
CA GLY A 288 -16.96 -11.85 3.93
C GLY A 288 -16.45 -12.76 2.82
N MET A 289 -16.99 -13.98 2.72
CA MET A 289 -16.64 -14.95 1.67
C MET A 289 -16.97 -14.42 0.27
N CYS A 290 -18.13 -13.78 0.11
CA CYS A 290 -18.55 -13.12 -1.12
C CYS A 290 -17.57 -12.04 -1.58
N LYS A 291 -17.12 -11.16 -0.67
CA LYS A 291 -16.18 -10.07 -0.99
C LYS A 291 -14.80 -10.55 -1.45
N ILE A 292 -14.37 -11.72 -1.01
CA ILE A 292 -13.07 -12.33 -1.38
C ILE A 292 -13.22 -13.23 -2.62
N GLY A 293 -14.44 -13.41 -3.14
CA GLY A 293 -14.72 -14.22 -4.33
C GLY A 293 -14.93 -15.71 -4.05
N ARG A 294 -14.98 -16.16 -2.78
CA ARG A 294 -15.31 -17.55 -2.40
C ARG A 294 -16.84 -17.75 -2.35
N VAL A 295 -17.52 -17.46 -3.46
CA VAL A 295 -19.01 -17.40 -3.52
C VAL A 295 -19.65 -18.78 -3.25
N TYR A 296 -19.09 -19.86 -3.79
CA TYR A 296 -19.63 -21.21 -3.57
C TYR A 296 -19.54 -21.65 -2.11
N SER A 297 -18.44 -21.36 -1.43
CA SER A 297 -18.31 -21.63 0.02
C SER A 297 -19.33 -20.82 0.85
N ALA A 298 -19.69 -19.61 0.39
CA ALA A 298 -20.73 -18.81 1.02
C ALA A 298 -22.12 -19.46 0.88
N VAL A 299 -22.40 -20.08 -0.27
CA VAL A 299 -23.64 -20.84 -0.50
C VAL A 299 -23.70 -22.11 0.34
N GLU A 300 -22.61 -22.89 0.39
CA GLU A 300 -22.51 -24.06 1.27
C GLU A 300 -22.79 -23.69 2.72
N PHE A 301 -22.18 -22.59 3.20
CA PHE A 301 -22.39 -22.10 4.54
C PHE A 301 -23.83 -21.62 4.78
N LEU A 302 -24.45 -20.92 3.81
CA LEU A 302 -25.87 -20.56 3.92
C LEU A 302 -26.78 -21.78 4.03
N ASN A 303 -26.52 -22.82 3.24
CA ASN A 303 -27.32 -24.06 3.26
C ASN A 303 -27.14 -24.83 4.58
N GLU A 304 -25.92 -24.89 5.11
CA GLU A 304 -25.64 -25.44 6.45
C GLU A 304 -26.48 -24.72 7.52
N MET A 305 -26.51 -23.39 7.47
CA MET A 305 -27.23 -22.58 8.45
C MET A 305 -28.75 -22.64 8.28
N LYS A 306 -29.26 -22.76 7.04
CA LYS A 306 -30.67 -23.08 6.76
C LYS A 306 -31.06 -24.42 7.39
N GLY A 307 -30.21 -25.44 7.30
CA GLY A 307 -30.40 -26.74 7.95
C GLY A 307 -30.49 -26.66 9.48
N LYS A 308 -29.81 -25.68 10.10
CA LYS A 308 -29.88 -25.37 11.53
C LYS A 308 -31.02 -24.43 11.92
N GLY A 309 -31.92 -24.10 10.99
CA GLY A 309 -33.09 -23.24 11.22
C GLY A 309 -32.84 -21.73 11.11
N LEU A 310 -31.63 -21.30 10.74
CA LEU A 310 -31.32 -19.88 10.53
C LEU A 310 -31.59 -19.49 9.07
N LYS A 311 -32.63 -18.67 8.86
CA LYS A 311 -33.00 -18.15 7.54
C LYS A 311 -32.22 -16.88 7.23
N GLY A 312 -31.69 -16.78 6.01
CA GLY A 312 -31.09 -15.55 5.49
C GLY A 312 -32.12 -14.43 5.40
N ASN A 313 -31.66 -13.19 5.58
CA ASN A 313 -32.47 -11.98 5.42
C ASN A 313 -32.07 -11.22 4.16
N ALA A 314 -32.64 -10.03 3.94
CA ALA A 314 -32.33 -9.22 2.76
C ALA A 314 -30.82 -8.99 2.57
N VAL A 315 -30.07 -8.75 3.65
CA VAL A 315 -28.61 -8.53 3.59
C VAL A 315 -27.86 -9.77 3.09
N THR A 316 -28.31 -10.98 3.48
CA THR A 316 -27.73 -12.25 3.01
C THR A 316 -27.88 -12.40 1.49
N TYR A 317 -29.10 -12.20 1.00
CA TYR A 317 -29.41 -12.35 -0.43
C TYR A 317 -28.73 -11.24 -1.25
N THR A 318 -28.72 -9.98 -0.78
CA THR A 318 -27.99 -8.89 -1.45
C THR A 318 -26.51 -9.24 -1.60
N ALA A 319 -25.86 -9.77 -0.56
CA ALA A 319 -24.46 -10.15 -0.63
C ALA A 319 -24.20 -11.25 -1.68
N LEU A 320 -25.04 -12.29 -1.74
CA LEU A 320 -24.93 -13.36 -2.71
C LEU A 320 -25.20 -12.87 -4.14
N ILE A 321 -26.27 -12.11 -4.36
CA ILE A 321 -26.64 -11.57 -5.67
C ILE A 321 -25.51 -10.69 -6.21
N SER A 322 -25.01 -9.73 -5.41
CA SER A 322 -23.89 -8.88 -5.82
C SER A 322 -22.62 -9.70 -6.11
N ALA A 323 -22.34 -10.76 -5.35
CA ALA A 323 -21.18 -11.62 -5.56
C ALA A 323 -21.30 -12.46 -6.83
N PHE A 324 -22.46 -13.06 -7.09
CA PHE A 324 -22.75 -13.82 -8.31
C PHE A 324 -22.72 -12.92 -9.56
N CYS A 325 -23.21 -11.68 -9.46
CA CYS A 325 -23.01 -10.66 -10.50
C CYS A 325 -21.52 -10.36 -10.72
N GLY A 326 -20.73 -10.26 -9.66
CA GLY A 326 -19.28 -10.01 -9.73
C GLY A 326 -18.48 -11.13 -10.40
N VAL A 327 -18.88 -12.40 -10.20
CA VAL A 327 -18.28 -13.56 -10.89
C VAL A 327 -18.95 -13.90 -12.23
N ASN A 328 -19.84 -13.01 -12.71
CA ASN A 328 -20.57 -13.13 -13.98
C ASN A 328 -21.44 -14.41 -14.11
N ASN A 329 -21.92 -14.97 -13.00
CA ASN A 329 -22.88 -16.07 -12.98
C ASN A 329 -24.28 -15.52 -12.70
N ILE A 330 -24.87 -14.93 -13.74
CA ILE A 330 -26.10 -14.15 -13.63
C ILE A 330 -27.34 -15.03 -13.39
N ASP A 331 -27.34 -16.27 -13.88
CA ASP A 331 -28.47 -17.19 -13.69
C ASP A 331 -28.69 -17.52 -12.21
N GLN A 332 -27.61 -17.79 -11.47
CA GLN A 332 -27.67 -17.97 -10.02
C GLN A 332 -28.06 -16.67 -9.30
N ALA A 333 -27.57 -15.51 -9.75
CA ALA A 333 -27.98 -14.22 -9.18
C ALA A 333 -29.49 -13.98 -9.31
N MET A 334 -30.08 -14.30 -10.47
CA MET A 334 -31.52 -14.21 -10.70
C MET A 334 -32.30 -15.23 -9.86
N GLN A 335 -31.80 -16.47 -9.74
CA GLN A 335 -32.42 -17.48 -8.89
C GLN A 335 -32.51 -17.03 -7.42
N TYR A 336 -31.43 -16.43 -6.87
CA TYR A 336 -31.43 -15.89 -5.52
C TYR A 336 -32.29 -14.63 -5.38
N PHE A 337 -32.46 -13.85 -6.44
CA PHE A 337 -33.40 -12.72 -6.47
C PHE A 337 -34.87 -13.22 -6.38
N ASP A 338 -35.22 -14.27 -7.12
CA ASP A 338 -36.53 -14.89 -7.04
C ASP A 338 -36.77 -15.58 -5.68
N GLU A 339 -35.73 -16.22 -5.12
CA GLU A 339 -35.78 -16.78 -3.76
C GLU A 339 -35.99 -15.68 -2.71
N MET A 340 -35.33 -14.52 -2.87
CA MET A 340 -35.50 -13.36 -2.00
C MET A 340 -36.95 -12.85 -2.01
N LEU A 341 -37.55 -12.72 -3.20
CA LEU A 341 -38.94 -12.28 -3.37
C LEU A 341 -39.94 -13.30 -2.79
N SER A 342 -39.75 -14.59 -3.07
CA SER A 342 -40.63 -15.66 -2.55
C SER A 342 -40.50 -15.87 -1.03
N SER A 343 -39.35 -15.53 -0.46
CA SER A 343 -39.12 -15.51 0.99
C SER A 343 -39.74 -14.31 1.71
N GLY A 344 -40.41 -13.40 0.98
CA GLY A 344 -41.02 -12.19 1.54
C GLY A 344 -40.02 -11.10 1.92
N CYS A 345 -38.76 -11.18 1.46
CA CYS A 345 -37.78 -10.12 1.67
C CYS A 345 -37.93 -9.06 0.58
N SER A 346 -38.12 -7.79 0.97
CA SER A 346 -38.17 -6.67 0.03
C SER A 346 -36.77 -6.31 -0.48
N PRO A 347 -36.49 -6.37 -1.80
CA PRO A 347 -35.22 -5.93 -2.35
C PRO A 347 -35.01 -4.44 -2.15
N ASP A 348 -33.79 -4.07 -1.76
CA ASP A 348 -33.36 -2.67 -1.75
C ASP A 348 -32.87 -2.24 -3.15
N ALA A 349 -32.62 -0.93 -3.32
CA ALA A 349 -32.11 -0.40 -4.58
C ALA A 349 -30.76 -1.04 -5.00
N ILE A 350 -29.93 -1.44 -4.03
CA ILE A 350 -28.59 -1.99 -4.26
C ILE A 350 -28.67 -3.32 -5.01
N VAL A 351 -29.65 -4.18 -4.68
CA VAL A 351 -29.90 -5.44 -5.38
C VAL A 351 -30.19 -5.19 -6.86
N TYR A 352 -31.13 -4.29 -7.16
CA TYR A 352 -31.48 -3.96 -8.54
C TYR A 352 -30.28 -3.36 -9.30
N TYR A 353 -29.54 -2.43 -8.69
CA TYR A 353 -28.34 -1.86 -9.31
C TYR A 353 -27.27 -2.93 -9.61
N SER A 354 -27.06 -3.87 -8.68
CA SER A 354 -26.12 -4.98 -8.85
C SER A 354 -26.54 -5.90 -10.00
N LEU A 355 -27.82 -6.23 -10.10
CA LEU A 355 -28.38 -7.05 -11.19
C LEU A 355 -28.28 -6.33 -12.54
N ILE A 356 -28.66 -5.05 -12.62
CA ILE A 356 -28.56 -4.24 -13.84
C ILE A 356 -27.10 -4.19 -14.32
N SER A 357 -26.16 -3.99 -13.40
CA SER A 357 -24.74 -3.95 -13.72
C SER A 357 -24.23 -5.31 -14.23
N GLY A 358 -24.52 -6.39 -13.49
CA GLY A 358 -24.14 -7.75 -13.87
C GLY A 358 -24.72 -8.19 -15.22
N LEU A 359 -26.03 -7.95 -15.44
CA LEU A 359 -26.71 -8.27 -16.69
C LEU A 359 -26.14 -7.48 -17.89
N SER A 360 -25.79 -6.21 -17.68
CA SER A 360 -25.19 -5.37 -18.73
C SER A 360 -23.78 -5.83 -19.09
N ILE A 361 -22.98 -6.26 -18.10
CA ILE A 361 -21.65 -6.84 -18.31
C ILE A 361 -21.77 -8.17 -19.08
N ALA A 362 -22.73 -9.02 -18.71
CA ALA A 362 -23.06 -10.26 -19.41
C ALA A 362 -23.69 -10.05 -20.79
N GLY A 363 -24.04 -8.81 -21.16
CA GLY A 363 -24.66 -8.47 -22.44
C GLY A 363 -26.14 -8.87 -22.58
N ARG A 364 -26.81 -9.22 -21.48
CA ARG A 364 -28.23 -9.58 -21.38
C ARG A 364 -29.10 -8.33 -21.17
N MET A 365 -29.08 -7.43 -22.15
CA MET A 365 -29.72 -6.11 -22.04
C MET A 365 -31.25 -6.13 -21.95
N ASP A 366 -31.90 -7.16 -22.48
CA ASP A 366 -33.36 -7.28 -22.43
C ASP A 366 -33.81 -7.63 -21.00
N ASP A 367 -33.13 -8.57 -20.35
CA ASP A 367 -33.31 -8.87 -18.92
C ASP A 367 -32.97 -7.66 -18.03
N ALA A 368 -31.89 -6.93 -18.34
CA ALA A 368 -31.57 -5.69 -17.62
C ALA A 368 -32.71 -4.66 -17.71
N SER A 369 -33.38 -4.57 -18.86
CA SER A 369 -34.53 -3.67 -19.05
C SER A 369 -35.75 -4.10 -18.23
N VAL A 370 -35.95 -5.41 -18.04
CA VAL A 370 -36.97 -5.96 -17.14
C VAL A 370 -36.67 -5.58 -15.70
N VAL A 371 -35.42 -5.75 -15.24
CA VAL A 371 -35.00 -5.37 -13.89
C VAL A 371 -35.13 -3.86 -13.65
N VAL A 372 -34.84 -3.01 -14.65
CA VAL A 372 -35.10 -1.56 -14.59
C VAL A 372 -36.59 -1.25 -14.41
N SER A 373 -37.46 -1.99 -15.10
CA SER A 373 -38.91 -1.80 -14.98
C SER A 373 -39.43 -2.25 -13.61
N GLN A 374 -38.87 -3.32 -13.05
CA GLN A 374 -39.15 -3.76 -11.69
C GLN A 374 -38.66 -2.75 -10.65
N LEU A 375 -37.47 -2.19 -10.83
CA LEU A 375 -36.91 -1.12 -9.98
C LEU A 375 -37.84 0.11 -9.94
N LYS A 376 -38.34 0.56 -11.10
CA LYS A 376 -39.28 1.70 -11.20
C LYS A 376 -40.61 1.38 -10.51
N ARG A 377 -41.14 0.16 -10.70
CA ARG A 377 -42.37 -0.30 -10.01
C ARG A 377 -42.22 -0.39 -8.49
N ALA A 378 -41.01 -0.69 -8.01
CA ALA A 378 -40.68 -0.69 -6.59
C ALA A 378 -40.51 0.73 -6.00
N GLY A 379 -40.65 1.79 -6.81
CA GLY A 379 -40.55 3.18 -6.36
C GLY A 379 -39.13 3.72 -6.28
N PHE A 380 -38.14 3.01 -6.83
CA PHE A 380 -36.76 3.46 -6.87
C PHE A 380 -36.45 4.18 -8.20
N GLY A 381 -35.52 5.14 -8.16
CA GLY A 381 -34.96 5.79 -9.35
C GLY A 381 -33.66 5.11 -9.79
N LEU A 382 -33.28 5.28 -11.06
CA LEU A 382 -31.95 4.89 -11.53
C LEU A 382 -30.91 5.89 -11.02
N ASP A 383 -29.77 5.39 -10.53
CA ASP A 383 -28.63 6.24 -10.22
C ASP A 383 -27.79 6.51 -11.47
N ARG A 384 -26.88 7.48 -11.37
CA ARG A 384 -25.96 7.85 -12.46
C ARG A 384 -25.14 6.65 -12.96
N THR A 385 -24.72 5.77 -12.04
CA THR A 385 -23.92 4.58 -12.35
C THR A 385 -24.68 3.61 -13.24
N CYS A 386 -25.94 3.31 -12.91
CA CYS A 386 -26.78 2.40 -13.69
C CYS A 386 -27.08 2.96 -15.08
N TYR A 387 -27.34 4.26 -15.21
CA TYR A 387 -27.48 4.89 -16.54
C TYR A 387 -26.21 4.70 -17.38
N ASN A 388 -25.03 4.95 -16.83
CA ASN A 388 -23.76 4.78 -17.55
C ASN A 388 -23.53 3.32 -17.97
N VAL A 389 -23.83 2.35 -17.11
CA VAL A 389 -23.68 0.93 -17.40
C VAL A 389 -24.65 0.48 -18.50
N LEU A 390 -25.91 0.91 -18.43
CA LEU A 390 -26.91 0.59 -19.44
C LEU A 390 -26.60 1.25 -20.79
N ILE A 391 -26.21 2.53 -20.79
CA ILE A 391 -25.76 3.24 -22.00
C ILE A 391 -24.58 2.50 -22.64
N SER A 392 -23.57 2.11 -21.85
CA SER A 392 -22.43 1.31 -22.34
C SER A 392 -22.88 -0.03 -22.93
N GLY A 393 -23.82 -0.73 -22.28
CA GLY A 393 -24.38 -1.99 -22.74
C GLY A 393 -25.15 -1.87 -24.06
N PHE A 394 -26.03 -0.86 -24.18
CA PHE A 394 -26.79 -0.60 -25.40
C PHE A 394 -25.90 -0.12 -26.56
N CYS A 395 -24.87 0.68 -26.27
CA CYS A 395 -23.82 1.02 -27.23
C CYS A 395 -23.17 -0.25 -27.80
N LYS A 396 -22.74 -1.21 -26.95
CA LYS A 396 -22.15 -2.47 -27.43
C LYS A 396 -23.09 -3.29 -28.33
N LYS A 397 -24.40 -3.25 -28.08
CA LYS A 397 -25.44 -3.91 -28.89
C LYS A 397 -25.90 -3.10 -30.11
N LYS A 398 -25.28 -1.94 -30.36
CA LYS A 398 -25.60 -1.01 -31.46
C LYS A 398 -27.06 -0.52 -31.48
N LYS A 399 -27.74 -0.48 -30.33
CA LYS A 399 -29.12 0.00 -30.19
C LYS A 399 -29.14 1.50 -29.84
N LEU A 400 -28.81 2.35 -30.81
CA LEU A 400 -28.66 3.80 -30.63
C LEU A 400 -29.93 4.52 -30.14
N GLU A 401 -31.10 4.12 -30.64
CA GLU A 401 -32.39 4.70 -30.23
C GLU A 401 -32.58 4.63 -28.71
N ARG A 402 -32.35 3.45 -28.13
CA ARG A 402 -32.42 3.25 -26.67
C ARG A 402 -31.38 4.07 -25.91
N VAL A 403 -30.20 4.31 -26.48
CA VAL A 403 -29.18 5.16 -25.84
C VAL A 403 -29.68 6.59 -25.70
N TYR A 404 -30.31 7.16 -26.73
CA TYR A 404 -30.88 8.50 -26.67
C TYR A 404 -32.10 8.58 -25.74
N GLU A 405 -32.97 7.55 -25.74
CA GLU A 405 -34.07 7.45 -24.77
C GLU A 405 -33.56 7.48 -23.31
N MET A 406 -32.47 6.76 -23.02
CA MET A 406 -31.88 6.74 -21.69
C MET A 406 -31.24 8.08 -21.29
N LEU A 407 -30.62 8.80 -22.23
CA LEU A 407 -30.07 10.14 -21.97
C LEU A 407 -31.19 11.15 -21.66
N ASN A 408 -32.29 11.10 -22.41
CA ASN A 408 -33.43 11.97 -22.16
C ASN A 408 -34.07 11.65 -20.79
N GLN A 409 -34.25 10.37 -20.46
CA GLN A 409 -34.75 9.95 -19.14
C GLN A 409 -33.81 10.40 -18.01
N MET A 410 -32.50 10.35 -18.23
CA MET A 410 -31.49 10.80 -17.27
C MET A 410 -31.64 12.31 -17.00
N GLU A 411 -31.83 13.13 -18.04
CA GLU A 411 -32.10 14.57 -17.92
C GLU A 411 -33.45 14.87 -17.24
N GLU A 412 -34.54 14.18 -17.63
CA GLU A 412 -35.89 14.32 -17.06
C GLU A 412 -35.95 13.96 -15.57
N THR A 413 -35.18 12.94 -15.16
CA THR A 413 -35.10 12.51 -13.75
C THR A 413 -34.16 13.38 -12.90
N GLY A 414 -33.59 14.45 -13.47
CA GLY A 414 -32.69 15.39 -12.78
C GLY A 414 -31.28 14.84 -12.55
N VAL A 415 -30.93 13.70 -13.15
CA VAL A 415 -29.60 13.09 -13.04
C VAL A 415 -28.74 13.64 -14.18
N LYS A 416 -27.77 14.53 -13.88
CA LYS A 416 -26.92 15.10 -14.94
C LYS A 416 -25.89 14.08 -15.47
N PRO A 417 -25.69 13.97 -16.80
CA PRO A 417 -24.58 13.23 -17.42
C PRO A 417 -23.22 13.64 -16.87
N ASP A 418 -22.26 12.71 -16.86
CA ASP A 418 -20.89 12.98 -16.44
C ASP A 418 -19.87 12.67 -17.55
N THR A 419 -18.59 12.89 -17.24
CA THR A 419 -17.49 12.61 -18.16
C THR A 419 -17.49 11.17 -18.67
N VAL A 420 -17.93 10.20 -17.85
CA VAL A 420 -17.97 8.78 -18.24
C VAL A 420 -19.11 8.53 -19.24
N THR A 421 -20.28 9.16 -19.03
CA THR A 421 -21.40 9.11 -19.99
C THR A 421 -20.95 9.59 -21.37
N TYR A 422 -20.38 10.78 -21.44
CA TYR A 422 -19.96 11.39 -22.70
C TYR A 422 -18.80 10.64 -23.37
N ASN A 423 -17.79 10.20 -22.61
CA ASN A 423 -16.69 9.40 -23.16
C ASN A 423 -17.17 8.08 -23.75
N THR A 424 -18.15 7.43 -23.12
CA THR A 424 -18.73 6.18 -23.60
C THR A 424 -19.41 6.39 -24.95
N LEU A 425 -20.18 7.48 -25.10
CA LEU A 425 -20.84 7.85 -26.34
C LEU A 425 -19.84 8.21 -27.44
N VAL A 426 -18.86 9.06 -27.14
CA VAL A 426 -17.81 9.48 -28.09
C VAL A 426 -17.01 8.28 -28.57
N SER A 427 -16.61 7.37 -27.67
CA SER A 427 -15.89 6.15 -28.04
C SER A 427 -16.74 5.21 -28.89
N TYR A 428 -18.03 5.06 -28.57
CA TYR A 428 -18.95 4.24 -29.36
C TYR A 428 -19.18 4.84 -30.76
N LEU A 429 -19.54 6.13 -30.86
CA LEU A 429 -19.78 6.82 -32.12
C LEU A 429 -18.52 6.82 -33.00
N GLY A 430 -17.35 7.00 -32.38
CA GLY A 430 -16.06 6.88 -33.04
C GLY A 430 -15.80 5.47 -33.62
N LYS A 431 -16.20 4.40 -32.91
CA LYS A 431 -16.14 3.02 -33.46
C LYS A 431 -17.21 2.74 -34.51
N ALA A 432 -18.39 3.35 -34.38
CA ALA A 432 -19.52 3.16 -35.30
C ALA A 432 -19.34 3.90 -36.64
N GLY A 433 -18.39 4.84 -36.72
CA GLY A 433 -18.10 5.60 -37.94
C GLY A 433 -18.88 6.92 -38.06
N ASP A 434 -19.66 7.28 -37.04
CA ASP A 434 -20.47 8.49 -36.98
C ASP A 434 -19.74 9.61 -36.24
N PHE A 435 -18.77 10.19 -36.94
CA PHE A 435 -17.81 11.14 -36.38
C PHE A 435 -18.41 12.54 -36.16
N ALA A 436 -19.36 12.95 -37.00
CA ALA A 436 -20.05 14.23 -36.84
C ALA A 436 -20.88 14.22 -35.54
N ALA A 437 -21.55 13.11 -35.24
CA ALA A 437 -22.23 12.92 -33.97
C ALA A 437 -21.22 12.90 -32.80
N ALA A 438 -20.07 12.23 -32.95
CA ALA A 438 -19.04 12.19 -31.90
C ALA A 438 -18.50 13.58 -31.53
N SER A 439 -18.20 14.42 -32.53
CA SER A 439 -17.76 15.81 -32.31
C SER A 439 -18.86 16.67 -31.68
N LYS A 440 -20.11 16.52 -32.13
CA LYS A 440 -21.26 17.23 -31.53
C LYS A 440 -21.49 16.85 -30.06
N VAL A 441 -21.27 15.58 -29.72
CA VAL A 441 -21.34 15.09 -28.32
C VAL A 441 -20.19 15.66 -27.48
N MET A 442 -18.98 15.78 -28.04
CA MET A 442 -17.85 16.42 -27.38
C MET A 442 -18.08 17.93 -27.17
N GLU A 443 -18.68 18.64 -28.14
CA GLU A 443 -19.08 20.04 -27.98
C GLU A 443 -20.15 20.21 -26.90
N LYS A 444 -21.15 19.31 -26.83
CA LYS A 444 -22.16 19.32 -25.76
C LYS A 444 -21.50 19.15 -24.39
N MET A 445 -20.55 18.23 -24.26
CA MET A 445 -19.77 18.01 -23.04
C MET A 445 -19.05 19.30 -22.59
N ILE A 446 -18.41 20.02 -23.52
CA ILE A 446 -17.70 21.28 -23.23
C ILE A 446 -18.69 22.38 -22.80
N LYS A 447 -19.83 22.52 -23.50
CA LYS A 447 -20.88 23.49 -23.18
C LYS A 447 -21.48 23.29 -21.78
N GLU A 448 -21.54 22.03 -21.32
CA GLU A 448 -22.00 21.69 -19.98
C GLU A 448 -20.92 21.85 -18.88
N GLY A 449 -19.74 22.38 -19.24
CA GLY A 449 -18.65 22.66 -18.31
C GLY A 449 -17.81 21.43 -17.93
N LEU A 450 -17.96 20.31 -18.65
CA LEU A 450 -17.16 19.10 -18.45
C LEU A 450 -15.90 19.16 -19.32
N LYS A 451 -14.75 18.79 -18.75
CA LYS A 451 -13.45 18.83 -19.43
C LYS A 451 -13.19 17.52 -20.20
N PRO A 452 -12.94 17.56 -21.51
CA PRO A 452 -12.54 16.37 -22.27
C PRO A 452 -11.24 15.76 -21.72
N SER A 453 -11.14 14.44 -21.78
CA SER A 453 -9.96 13.69 -21.35
C SER A 453 -9.09 13.27 -22.53
N VAL A 454 -7.87 12.79 -22.27
CA VAL A 454 -6.99 12.16 -23.29
C VAL A 454 -7.73 11.05 -24.06
N VAL A 455 -8.60 10.30 -23.38
CA VAL A 455 -9.40 9.22 -24.00
C VAL A 455 -10.46 9.80 -24.95
N THR A 456 -11.04 10.95 -24.62
CA THR A 456 -12.04 11.65 -25.43
C THR A 456 -11.40 12.15 -26.73
N TYR A 457 -10.29 12.89 -26.62
CA TYR A 457 -9.53 13.37 -27.78
C TYR A 457 -9.01 12.21 -28.64
N GLY A 458 -8.39 11.21 -28.01
CA GLY A 458 -7.87 10.04 -28.71
C GLY A 458 -8.95 9.26 -29.48
N ALA A 459 -10.15 9.12 -28.91
CA ALA A 459 -11.27 8.48 -29.58
C ALA A 459 -11.71 9.26 -30.82
N VAL A 460 -11.90 10.59 -30.72
CA VAL A 460 -12.31 11.43 -31.85
C VAL A 460 -11.22 11.48 -32.94
N ILE A 461 -9.96 11.69 -32.56
CA ILE A 461 -8.81 11.71 -33.48
C ILE A 461 -8.70 10.39 -34.24
N HIS A 462 -8.74 9.24 -33.53
CA HIS A 462 -8.73 7.93 -34.16
C HIS A 462 -9.89 7.74 -35.14
N ALA A 463 -11.06 8.26 -34.80
CA ALA A 463 -12.25 8.18 -35.62
C ALA A 463 -12.11 8.95 -36.95
N TYR A 464 -11.63 10.19 -36.91
CA TYR A 464 -11.34 10.97 -38.12
C TYR A 464 -10.23 10.35 -38.97
N CYS A 465 -9.18 9.80 -38.34
CA CYS A 465 -8.12 9.06 -39.00
C CYS A 465 -8.64 7.85 -39.80
N LEU A 466 -9.61 7.09 -39.25
CA LEU A 466 -10.22 5.93 -39.95
C LEU A 466 -10.94 6.32 -41.25
N LYS A 467 -11.53 7.53 -41.33
CA LYS A 467 -12.19 8.03 -42.55
C LYS A 467 -11.24 8.71 -43.54
N LYS A 468 -9.92 8.61 -43.31
CA LYS A 468 -8.87 9.30 -44.07
C LYS A 468 -8.99 10.83 -44.05
N ASN A 469 -9.77 11.40 -43.11
CA ASN A 469 -9.88 12.85 -42.93
C ASN A 469 -8.89 13.29 -41.85
N VAL A 470 -7.59 13.21 -42.18
CA VAL A 470 -6.51 13.50 -41.23
C VAL A 470 -6.35 15.00 -40.97
N ASP A 471 -6.78 15.86 -41.90
CA ASP A 471 -6.73 17.32 -41.68
C ASP A 471 -7.59 17.76 -40.50
N GLU A 472 -8.81 17.20 -40.38
CA GLU A 472 -9.67 17.50 -39.24
C GLU A 472 -9.15 16.86 -37.94
N ALA A 473 -8.54 15.67 -38.02
CA ALA A 473 -7.87 15.05 -36.89
C ALA A 473 -6.69 15.89 -36.37
N MET A 474 -5.94 16.52 -37.28
CA MET A 474 -4.83 17.41 -36.95
C MET A 474 -5.31 18.71 -36.31
N LYS A 475 -6.42 19.30 -36.77
CA LYS A 475 -7.02 20.48 -36.11
C LYS A 475 -7.41 20.18 -34.66
N ILE A 476 -8.02 19.02 -34.41
CA ILE A 476 -8.41 18.58 -33.06
C ILE A 476 -7.16 18.33 -32.19
N PHE A 477 -6.08 17.80 -32.78
CA PHE A 477 -4.80 17.64 -32.09
C PHE A 477 -4.14 18.99 -31.74
N GLU A 478 -4.22 19.99 -32.62
CA GLU A 478 -3.75 21.35 -32.37
C GLU A 478 -4.59 22.07 -31.31
N GLU A 479 -5.92 21.87 -31.31
CA GLU A 479 -6.82 22.33 -30.25
C GLU A 479 -6.45 21.72 -28.89
N MET A 480 -6.14 20.42 -28.87
CA MET A 480 -5.65 19.74 -27.67
C MET A 480 -4.32 20.32 -27.18
N CYS A 481 -3.40 20.64 -28.10
CA CYS A 481 -2.11 21.23 -27.76
C CYS A 481 -2.23 22.68 -27.27
N SER A 482 -3.17 23.47 -27.82
CA SER A 482 -3.34 24.88 -27.48
C SER A 482 -4.14 25.13 -26.20
N THR A 483 -5.01 24.20 -25.81
CA THR A 483 -5.88 24.35 -24.63
C THR A 483 -5.17 24.16 -23.28
N SER A 484 -3.87 23.89 -23.23
CA SER A 484 -2.97 23.86 -22.04
C SER A 484 -3.33 22.92 -20.87
N ILE A 485 -4.49 22.26 -20.91
CA ILE A 485 -5.01 21.47 -19.78
C ILE A 485 -4.71 19.96 -19.92
N VAL A 486 -4.51 19.44 -21.14
CA VAL A 486 -4.32 18.00 -21.39
C VAL A 486 -3.16 17.75 -22.36
N PRO A 487 -1.99 17.24 -21.90
CA PRO A 487 -0.87 16.96 -22.80
C PRO A 487 -1.12 15.70 -23.65
N PRO A 488 -0.67 15.68 -24.92
CA PRO A 488 -0.76 14.48 -25.76
C PRO A 488 0.14 13.37 -25.24
N ASN A 489 -0.30 12.12 -25.40
CA ASN A 489 0.46 10.93 -25.00
C ASN A 489 0.91 10.13 -26.24
N THR A 490 1.76 9.12 -26.02
CA THR A 490 2.28 8.24 -27.09
C THR A 490 1.20 7.62 -27.96
N VAL A 491 0.02 7.31 -27.40
CA VAL A 491 -1.07 6.67 -28.13
C VAL A 491 -1.65 7.62 -29.19
N ILE A 492 -1.89 8.89 -28.85
CA ILE A 492 -2.45 9.88 -29.78
C ILE A 492 -1.46 10.16 -30.93
N TYR A 493 -0.18 10.33 -30.63
CA TYR A 493 0.86 10.46 -31.65
C TYR A 493 0.89 9.26 -32.60
N ASN A 494 0.89 8.03 -32.04
CA ASN A 494 0.94 6.82 -32.86
C ASN A 494 -0.29 6.67 -33.76
N ILE A 495 -1.49 7.07 -33.30
CA ILE A 495 -2.70 7.08 -34.12
C ILE A 495 -2.56 8.03 -35.31
N LEU A 496 -2.06 9.25 -35.10
CA LEU A 496 -1.87 10.24 -36.17
C LEU A 496 -0.75 9.82 -37.13
N ILE A 497 0.37 9.31 -36.61
CA ILE A 497 1.51 8.82 -37.39
C ILE A 497 1.07 7.66 -38.29
N ASP A 498 0.38 6.65 -37.74
CA ASP A 498 -0.14 5.51 -38.52
C ASP A 498 -1.14 5.98 -39.60
N ALA A 499 -2.01 6.94 -39.28
CA ALA A 499 -2.96 7.49 -40.25
C ALA A 499 -2.27 8.26 -41.38
N LEU A 500 -1.28 9.09 -41.07
CA LEU A 500 -0.48 9.83 -42.06
C LEU A 500 0.31 8.87 -42.96
N CYS A 501 0.90 7.83 -42.39
CA CYS A 501 1.56 6.77 -43.14
C CYS A 501 0.60 6.08 -44.12
N LYS A 502 -0.65 5.76 -43.70
CA LYS A 502 -1.69 5.18 -44.57
C LYS A 502 -2.17 6.09 -45.69
N ILE A 503 -2.06 7.41 -45.54
CA ILE A 503 -2.41 8.41 -46.57
C ILE A 503 -1.18 8.78 -47.42
N ASN A 504 -0.06 8.04 -47.28
CA ASN A 504 1.19 8.30 -47.98
C ASN A 504 1.80 9.68 -47.67
N ASN A 505 1.60 10.22 -46.46
CA ASN A 505 2.26 11.44 -45.99
C ASN A 505 3.32 11.15 -44.91
N VAL A 506 4.34 10.40 -45.31
CA VAL A 506 5.43 9.93 -44.44
C VAL A 506 6.27 11.09 -43.89
N GLU A 507 6.44 12.18 -44.63
CA GLU A 507 7.21 13.36 -44.19
C GLU A 507 6.57 14.05 -42.98
N LYS A 508 5.25 14.28 -43.04
CA LYS A 508 4.52 14.78 -41.86
C LYS A 508 4.53 13.80 -40.69
N ALA A 509 4.51 12.48 -40.96
CA ALA A 509 4.60 11.47 -39.92
C ALA A 509 5.94 11.50 -39.17
N VAL A 510 7.05 11.69 -39.90
CA VAL A 510 8.39 11.89 -39.30
C VAL A 510 8.46 13.20 -38.53
N SER A 511 7.89 14.28 -39.07
CA SER A 511 7.81 15.57 -38.37
C SER A 511 7.02 15.46 -37.05
N LEU A 512 5.93 14.69 -37.01
CA LEU A 512 5.20 14.42 -35.77
C LEU A 512 6.01 13.58 -34.77
N MET A 513 6.84 12.65 -35.23
CA MET A 513 7.76 11.92 -34.37
C MET A 513 8.84 12.84 -33.76
N ASP A 514 9.27 13.87 -34.49
CA ASP A 514 10.21 14.86 -33.97
C ASP A 514 9.51 15.83 -32.99
N ASP A 515 8.27 16.27 -33.26
CA ASP A 515 7.44 17.03 -32.31
C ASP A 515 7.19 16.25 -31.01
N MET A 516 6.97 14.94 -31.12
CA MET A 516 6.83 14.03 -29.98
C MET A 516 8.05 14.10 -29.05
N LYS A 517 9.27 14.11 -29.60
CA LYS A 517 10.52 14.29 -28.83
C LYS A 517 10.63 15.67 -28.20
N VAL A 518 10.31 16.73 -28.95
CA VAL A 518 10.36 18.12 -28.46
C VAL A 518 9.42 18.31 -27.26
N LYS A 519 8.23 17.69 -27.28
CA LYS A 519 7.28 17.72 -26.16
C LYS A 519 7.58 16.73 -25.03
N GLY A 520 8.74 16.06 -25.06
CA GLY A 520 9.20 15.15 -24.01
C GLY A 520 8.51 13.78 -24.00
N VAL A 521 7.81 13.41 -25.07
CA VAL A 521 7.17 12.09 -25.23
C VAL A 521 8.13 11.19 -26.01
N ARG A 522 8.44 9.98 -25.50
CA ARG A 522 9.41 9.08 -26.17
C ARG A 522 8.75 8.20 -27.23
N PRO A 523 9.29 8.13 -28.46
CA PRO A 523 8.91 7.13 -29.45
C PRO A 523 9.08 5.72 -28.89
N ASN A 524 8.22 4.79 -29.31
CA ASN A 524 8.32 3.37 -28.93
C ASN A 524 8.33 2.49 -30.18
N THR A 525 8.51 1.18 -30.01
CA THR A 525 8.54 0.21 -31.13
C THR A 525 7.33 0.34 -32.06
N THR A 526 6.13 0.62 -31.52
CA THR A 526 4.93 0.84 -32.36
C THR A 526 4.99 2.10 -33.21
N THR A 527 5.64 3.18 -32.73
CA THR A 527 5.89 4.40 -33.51
C THR A 527 6.79 4.09 -34.71
N TYR A 528 7.90 3.39 -34.49
CA TYR A 528 8.83 2.99 -35.54
C TYR A 528 8.19 2.05 -36.56
N ASN A 529 7.44 1.04 -36.10
CA ASN A 529 6.76 0.09 -36.98
C ASN A 529 5.75 0.78 -37.93
N ALA A 530 5.00 1.77 -37.43
CA ALA A 530 4.05 2.53 -38.25
C ALA A 530 4.76 3.33 -39.36
N ILE A 531 5.85 4.01 -39.02
CA ILE A 531 6.62 4.81 -39.99
C ILE A 531 7.35 3.89 -40.98
N LEU A 532 8.03 2.84 -40.51
CA LEU A 532 8.72 1.87 -41.37
C LEU A 532 7.77 1.24 -42.39
N LYS A 533 6.54 0.93 -41.99
CA LYS A 533 5.50 0.44 -42.91
C LYS A 533 5.14 1.49 -43.98
N GLY A 534 4.94 2.75 -43.61
CA GLY A 534 4.67 3.81 -44.58
C GLY A 534 5.85 4.12 -45.52
N VAL A 535 7.08 4.06 -45.00
CA VAL A 535 8.34 4.24 -45.75
C VAL A 535 8.53 3.10 -46.75
N ARG A 536 8.21 1.86 -46.37
CA ARG A 536 8.19 0.68 -47.24
C ARG A 536 7.26 0.86 -48.42
N ASP A 537 6.03 1.29 -48.17
CA ASP A 537 5.01 1.46 -49.21
C ASP A 537 5.42 2.52 -50.26
N LYS A 538 6.20 3.54 -49.86
CA LYS A 538 6.83 4.53 -50.76
C LYS A 538 8.19 4.12 -51.34
N ARG A 539 8.73 2.96 -50.96
CA ARG A 539 10.07 2.48 -51.35
C ARG A 539 11.22 3.46 -51.00
N MET A 540 11.08 4.21 -49.91
CA MET A 540 12.07 5.20 -49.48
C MET A 540 13.20 4.56 -48.65
N LEU A 541 14.10 3.82 -49.32
CA LEU A 541 15.17 3.04 -48.69
C LEU A 541 16.10 3.84 -47.77
N HIS A 542 16.52 5.03 -48.22
CA HIS A 542 17.40 5.89 -47.41
C HIS A 542 16.76 6.24 -46.06
N LYS A 543 15.46 6.56 -46.06
CA LYS A 543 14.74 6.93 -44.84
C LYS A 543 14.52 5.72 -43.92
N ALA A 544 14.40 4.52 -44.49
CA ALA A 544 14.33 3.29 -43.70
C ALA A 544 15.62 3.02 -42.93
N PHE A 545 16.79 3.22 -43.58
CA PHE A 545 18.08 3.09 -42.91
C PHE A 545 18.26 4.14 -41.81
N GLU A 546 17.94 5.40 -42.08
CA GLU A 546 17.96 6.44 -41.06
C GLU A 546 17.06 6.08 -39.85
N LEU A 547 15.89 5.48 -40.09
CA LEU A 547 14.99 5.04 -39.02
C LEU A 547 15.53 3.82 -38.26
N MET A 548 16.24 2.90 -38.92
CA MET A 548 16.91 1.76 -38.28
C MET A 548 18.01 2.26 -37.33
N ASP A 549 18.85 3.20 -37.79
CA ASP A 549 19.90 3.79 -36.96
C ASP A 549 19.31 4.58 -35.79
N ARG A 550 18.30 5.42 -36.06
CA ARG A 550 17.56 6.16 -35.01
C ARG A 550 16.88 5.23 -33.99
N MET A 551 16.46 4.04 -34.39
CA MET A 551 15.84 3.06 -33.48
C MET A 551 16.87 2.49 -32.50
N VAL A 552 18.12 2.30 -32.95
CA VAL A 552 19.25 1.91 -32.10
C VAL A 552 19.64 3.06 -31.16
N GLU A 553 19.74 4.30 -31.67
CA GLU A 553 20.06 5.49 -30.87
C GLU A 553 19.03 5.77 -29.77
N ASP A 554 17.73 5.63 -30.09
CA ASP A 554 16.64 5.81 -29.13
C ASP A 554 16.46 4.60 -28.19
N ALA A 555 17.35 3.59 -28.28
CA ALA A 555 17.34 2.37 -27.49
C ALA A 555 16.00 1.60 -27.54
N CYS A 556 15.34 1.61 -28.70
CA CYS A 556 14.08 0.91 -28.93
C CYS A 556 14.37 -0.50 -29.48
N SER A 557 14.00 -1.55 -28.74
CA SER A 557 14.23 -2.93 -29.20
C SER A 557 13.29 -3.32 -30.35
N PRO A 558 13.81 -3.89 -31.45
CA PRO A 558 13.01 -4.44 -32.53
C PRO A 558 12.13 -5.59 -32.02
N ASP A 559 10.84 -5.55 -32.34
CA ASP A 559 9.92 -6.65 -32.07
C ASP A 559 9.78 -7.58 -33.28
N TYR A 560 8.99 -8.64 -33.14
CA TYR A 560 8.71 -9.57 -34.24
C TYR A 560 8.14 -8.85 -35.47
N VAL A 561 7.30 -7.83 -35.27
CA VAL A 561 6.67 -7.06 -36.36
C VAL A 561 7.70 -6.18 -37.08
N THR A 562 8.61 -5.54 -36.33
CA THR A 562 9.75 -4.80 -36.91
C THR A 562 10.59 -5.72 -37.79
N MET A 563 10.89 -6.90 -37.29
CA MET A 563 11.72 -7.89 -37.99
C MET A 563 11.00 -8.45 -39.22
N GLU A 564 9.70 -8.71 -39.15
CA GLU A 564 8.87 -9.14 -40.29
C GLU A 564 8.90 -8.09 -41.41
N ILE A 565 8.62 -6.81 -41.09
CA ILE A 565 8.61 -5.71 -42.07
C ILE A 565 9.97 -5.56 -42.75
N LEU A 566 11.07 -5.57 -41.97
CA LEU A 566 12.42 -5.35 -42.49
C LEU A 566 12.96 -6.57 -43.25
N THR A 567 12.69 -7.79 -42.79
CA THR A 567 13.11 -9.03 -43.47
C THR A 567 12.40 -9.19 -44.80
N GLU A 568 11.09 -8.99 -44.85
CA GLU A 568 10.31 -9.04 -46.09
C GLU A 568 10.80 -7.98 -47.09
N TRP A 569 10.96 -6.74 -46.63
CA TRP A 569 11.27 -5.63 -47.52
C TRP A 569 12.74 -5.60 -47.99
N LEU A 570 13.70 -5.70 -47.08
CA LEU A 570 15.12 -5.62 -47.43
C LEU A 570 15.59 -6.87 -48.20
N SER A 571 14.97 -8.04 -47.98
CA SER A 571 15.22 -9.22 -48.82
C SER A 571 14.70 -9.04 -50.25
N ALA A 572 13.55 -8.39 -50.43
CA ALA A 572 13.01 -8.10 -51.76
C ALA A 572 13.82 -7.04 -52.53
N VAL A 573 14.51 -6.15 -51.83
CA VAL A 573 15.37 -5.10 -52.42
C VAL A 573 16.82 -5.58 -52.61
N GLY A 574 17.22 -6.70 -52.00
CA GLY A 574 18.58 -7.26 -52.11
C GLY A 574 19.55 -6.75 -51.04
N GLU A 575 19.08 -6.01 -50.04
CA GLU A 575 19.86 -5.40 -48.95
C GLU A 575 19.93 -6.31 -47.71
N ILE A 576 20.16 -7.61 -47.93
CA ILE A 576 20.18 -8.64 -46.87
C ILE A 576 21.38 -8.45 -45.93
N GLU A 577 22.51 -7.95 -46.45
CA GLU A 577 23.73 -7.74 -45.69
C GLU A 577 23.57 -6.65 -44.61
N LYS A 578 22.89 -5.54 -44.95
CA LYS A 578 22.57 -4.47 -43.99
C LYS A 578 21.59 -4.92 -42.92
N LEU A 579 20.62 -5.75 -43.29
CA LEU A 579 19.71 -6.38 -42.32
C LEU A 579 20.45 -7.34 -41.39
N LYS A 580 21.38 -8.15 -41.92
CA LYS A 580 22.25 -9.00 -41.10
C LYS A 580 23.10 -8.16 -40.16
N LEU A 581 23.75 -7.11 -40.64
CA LEU A 581 24.54 -6.19 -39.80
C LEU A 581 23.69 -5.50 -38.73
N PHE A 582 22.44 -5.14 -39.03
CA PHE A 582 21.53 -4.58 -38.04
C PHE A 582 21.18 -5.61 -36.94
N VAL A 583 20.91 -6.86 -37.31
CA VAL A 583 20.52 -7.94 -36.38
C VAL A 583 21.73 -8.49 -35.61
N GLU A 584 22.84 -8.70 -36.30
CA GLU A 584 24.13 -9.12 -35.73
C GLU A 584 24.72 -8.01 -34.89
N GLY A 585 24.69 -6.75 -35.33
CA GLY A 585 25.09 -5.60 -34.53
C GLY A 585 24.34 -5.57 -33.20
N TYR A 586 23.01 -5.72 -33.23
CA TYR A 586 22.21 -5.75 -32.00
C TYR A 586 22.48 -7.01 -31.13
N ARG A 587 22.73 -8.18 -31.73
CA ARG A 587 23.03 -9.43 -30.99
C ARG A 587 24.44 -9.47 -30.42
N VAL A 588 25.43 -9.06 -31.21
CA VAL A 588 26.84 -8.98 -30.84
C VAL A 588 27.04 -7.91 -29.80
N GLN A 589 26.43 -6.72 -29.94
CA GLN A 589 26.51 -5.68 -28.93
C GLN A 589 25.91 -6.12 -27.58
N ASN A 590 24.76 -6.82 -27.60
CA ASN A 590 24.19 -7.40 -26.38
C ASN A 590 25.06 -8.50 -25.77
N ALA A 591 25.72 -9.33 -26.60
CA ALA A 591 26.63 -10.37 -26.13
C ALA A 591 27.95 -9.81 -25.58
N VAL A 592 28.53 -8.80 -26.24
CA VAL A 592 29.72 -8.08 -25.78
C VAL A 592 29.43 -7.37 -24.46
N GLU A 593 28.31 -6.66 -24.36
CA GLU A 593 27.87 -6.01 -23.12
C GLU A 593 27.68 -7.04 -22.00
N TYR A 594 27.06 -8.18 -22.30
CA TYR A 594 26.93 -9.29 -21.35
C TYR A 594 28.29 -9.84 -20.89
N LEU A 595 29.25 -10.03 -21.81
CA LEU A 595 30.59 -10.51 -21.50
C LEU A 595 31.42 -9.50 -20.69
N LYS A 596 31.21 -8.19 -20.91
CA LYS A 596 31.75 -7.10 -20.07
C LYS A 596 31.15 -7.17 -18.66
N ILE A 597 29.83 -7.32 -18.54
CA ILE A 597 29.12 -7.40 -17.24
C ILE A 597 29.61 -8.58 -16.38
N ILE A 598 29.87 -9.74 -16.98
CA ILE A 598 30.37 -10.91 -16.23
C ILE A 598 31.89 -10.87 -15.96
N GLY A 599 32.60 -9.88 -16.51
CA GLY A 599 34.05 -9.68 -16.33
C GLY A 599 34.93 -10.57 -17.22
N ALA A 600 34.38 -11.13 -18.30
CA ALA A 600 35.14 -11.91 -19.28
C ALA A 600 35.88 -11.02 -20.29
N LEU A 601 35.30 -9.86 -20.61
CA LEU A 601 35.92 -8.79 -21.40
C LEU A 601 36.14 -7.54 -20.53
N ASP A 602 37.18 -6.77 -20.85
CA ASP A 602 37.38 -5.44 -20.29
C ASP A 602 36.61 -4.35 -21.07
N GLU A 603 36.70 -3.10 -20.62
CA GLU A 603 36.04 -1.95 -21.27
C GLU A 603 36.47 -1.76 -22.73
N ASN A 604 37.69 -2.19 -23.08
CA ASN A 604 38.30 -2.14 -24.40
C ASN A 604 38.05 -3.42 -25.23
N GLU A 605 37.15 -4.30 -24.76
CA GLU A 605 36.78 -5.56 -25.44
C GLU A 605 37.89 -6.62 -25.53
N ASN A 606 38.91 -6.52 -24.68
CA ASN A 606 39.96 -7.53 -24.59
C ASN A 606 39.61 -8.64 -23.59
N LEU A 607 40.04 -9.87 -23.87
CA LEU A 607 39.89 -11.02 -22.98
C LEU A 607 40.67 -10.82 -21.66
N THR A 608 39.94 -10.80 -20.56
CA THR A 608 40.52 -10.80 -19.20
C THR A 608 41.14 -12.16 -18.87
N VAL A 609 41.90 -12.25 -17.77
CA VAL A 609 42.46 -13.54 -17.29
C VAL A 609 41.34 -14.57 -17.05
N LEU A 610 40.22 -14.12 -16.47
CA LEU A 610 39.00 -14.92 -16.32
C LEU A 610 38.44 -15.33 -17.68
N GLY A 611 38.32 -14.38 -18.62
CA GLY A 611 37.86 -14.65 -19.98
C GLY A 611 38.66 -15.74 -20.71
N ARG A 612 40.00 -15.72 -20.60
CA ARG A 612 40.88 -16.75 -21.18
C ARG A 612 40.68 -18.13 -20.58
N LYS A 613 40.36 -18.21 -19.28
CA LYS A 613 40.07 -19.48 -18.61
C LYS A 613 38.66 -19.98 -18.98
N LEU A 614 37.69 -19.07 -19.13
CA LEU A 614 36.33 -19.38 -19.58
C LEU A 614 36.28 -19.86 -21.02
N SER A 615 37.13 -19.33 -21.92
CA SER A 615 37.14 -19.74 -23.34
C SER A 615 37.56 -21.20 -23.57
N VAL A 616 38.19 -21.83 -22.57
CA VAL A 616 38.64 -23.24 -22.61
C VAL A 616 37.57 -24.19 -22.04
N LEU A 617 36.57 -23.67 -21.34
CA LEU A 617 35.50 -24.47 -20.74
C LEU A 617 34.32 -24.62 -21.73
N PRO A 618 33.86 -25.84 -22.05
CA PRO A 618 32.75 -26.08 -22.99
C PRO A 618 31.37 -25.88 -22.33
N VAL A 619 31.18 -24.76 -21.63
CA VAL A 619 29.93 -24.40 -20.94
C VAL A 619 29.60 -22.93 -21.16
N GLU A 620 28.36 -22.52 -20.87
CA GLU A 620 28.01 -21.10 -20.86
C GLU A 620 28.95 -20.31 -19.92
N PRO A 621 29.42 -19.10 -20.30
CA PRO A 621 30.37 -18.32 -19.51
C PRO A 621 29.96 -18.13 -18.04
N LYS A 622 28.66 -17.98 -17.77
CA LYS A 622 28.08 -17.87 -16.41
C LYS A 622 28.30 -19.12 -15.55
N LEU A 623 28.15 -20.30 -16.15
CA LEU A 623 28.35 -21.58 -15.50
C LEU A 623 29.84 -21.89 -15.32
N GLY A 624 30.66 -21.56 -16.33
CA GLY A 624 32.11 -21.66 -16.23
C GLY A 624 32.68 -20.77 -15.12
N LYS A 625 32.15 -19.55 -14.97
CA LYS A 625 32.54 -18.64 -13.89
C LYS A 625 32.21 -19.23 -12.51
N MET A 626 31.06 -19.88 -12.39
CA MET A 626 30.65 -20.57 -11.17
C MET A 626 31.61 -21.73 -10.82
N LEU A 627 32.02 -22.55 -11.80
CA LEU A 627 32.98 -23.65 -11.60
C LEU A 627 34.35 -23.14 -11.12
N ILE A 628 34.87 -22.10 -11.77
CA ILE A 628 36.16 -21.48 -11.43
C ILE A 628 36.13 -20.93 -10.00
N LEU A 629 35.08 -20.19 -9.64
CA LEU A 629 34.94 -19.63 -8.29
C LEU A 629 34.72 -20.74 -7.25
N GLY A 630 33.97 -21.78 -7.58
CA GLY A 630 33.80 -22.97 -6.72
C GLY A 630 35.13 -23.64 -6.37
N ALA A 631 36.06 -23.71 -7.33
CA ALA A 631 37.43 -24.18 -7.08
C ALA A 631 38.25 -23.20 -6.23
N ILE A 632 38.14 -21.90 -6.48
CA ILE A 632 38.88 -20.85 -5.75
C ILE A 632 38.48 -20.76 -4.27
N PHE A 633 37.19 -20.95 -3.96
CA PHE A 633 36.61 -20.84 -2.62
C PHE A 633 36.40 -22.20 -1.93
N ASP A 634 37.05 -23.28 -2.39
CA ASP A 634 37.01 -24.63 -1.80
C ASP A 634 35.59 -25.17 -1.52
N CYS A 635 34.66 -24.93 -2.45
CA CYS A 635 33.28 -25.42 -2.41
C CYS A 635 32.88 -26.10 -3.73
N LEU A 636 33.84 -26.75 -4.38
CA LEU A 636 33.70 -27.23 -5.75
C LEU A 636 32.65 -28.34 -5.90
N ASP A 637 32.56 -29.28 -4.96
CA ASP A 637 31.70 -30.47 -5.10
C ASP A 637 30.19 -30.12 -5.21
N PRO A 638 29.59 -29.30 -4.32
CA PRO A 638 28.22 -28.85 -4.49
C PRO A 638 28.02 -28.05 -5.79
N ILE A 639 28.97 -27.18 -6.13
CA ILE A 639 28.90 -26.33 -7.33
C ILE A 639 28.96 -27.15 -8.61
N LEU A 640 29.71 -28.26 -8.64
CA LEU A 640 29.71 -29.20 -9.76
C LEU A 640 28.30 -29.77 -9.99
N THR A 641 27.55 -30.12 -8.94
CA THR A 641 26.15 -30.53 -9.10
C THR A 641 25.25 -29.40 -9.56
N VAL A 642 25.40 -28.19 -9.03
CA VAL A 642 24.59 -27.04 -9.47
C VAL A 642 24.81 -26.80 -10.97
N VAL A 643 26.06 -26.68 -11.41
CA VAL A 643 26.40 -26.41 -12.81
C VAL A 643 25.99 -27.57 -13.72
N ALA A 644 26.22 -28.82 -13.31
CA ALA A 644 25.77 -29.98 -14.07
C ALA A 644 24.24 -30.01 -14.16
N GLY A 645 23.52 -29.77 -13.06
CA GLY A 645 22.05 -29.75 -13.06
C GLY A 645 21.44 -28.64 -13.91
N LEU A 646 22.07 -27.46 -13.96
CA LEU A 646 21.66 -26.37 -14.86
C LEU A 646 21.98 -26.66 -16.35
N SER A 647 22.92 -27.59 -16.62
CA SER A 647 23.30 -27.99 -17.98
C SER A 647 22.44 -29.14 -18.53
N VAL A 648 21.67 -29.82 -17.68
CA VAL A 648 20.70 -30.86 -18.06
C VAL A 648 19.27 -30.43 -17.69
N ARG A 649 18.28 -31.25 -18.05
CA ARG A 649 16.88 -31.01 -17.64
C ARG A 649 16.75 -31.05 -16.12
N ASP A 650 15.76 -30.34 -15.57
CA ASP A 650 15.44 -30.38 -14.13
C ASP A 650 15.19 -31.84 -13.69
N PRO A 651 15.91 -32.39 -12.68
CA PRO A 651 15.66 -33.74 -12.19
C PRO A 651 14.36 -33.87 -11.42
N PHE A 652 13.76 -32.78 -10.91
CA PHE A 652 12.47 -32.82 -10.25
C PHE A 652 11.34 -32.95 -11.28
N VAL A 653 10.64 -34.07 -11.24
CA VAL A 653 9.51 -34.36 -12.14
C VAL A 653 8.21 -33.93 -11.46
N MET A 654 7.34 -33.24 -12.20
CA MET A 654 6.03 -32.80 -11.71
C MET A 654 4.88 -33.45 -12.49
N PRO A 655 4.42 -34.65 -12.06
CA PRO A 655 3.23 -35.28 -12.63
C PRO A 655 1.98 -34.42 -12.40
N ALA A 656 1.12 -34.29 -13.41
CA ALA A 656 -0.07 -33.44 -13.34
C ALA A 656 -1.07 -33.90 -12.26
N ASP A 657 -1.15 -35.21 -12.02
CA ASP A 657 -2.00 -35.88 -11.04
C ASP A 657 -1.49 -35.77 -9.60
N LYS A 658 -0.17 -35.56 -9.41
CA LYS A 658 0.50 -35.54 -8.09
C LYS A 658 1.29 -34.26 -7.82
N LYS A 659 0.90 -33.16 -8.47
CA LYS A 659 1.60 -31.87 -8.42
C LYS A 659 1.90 -31.40 -6.99
N GLY A 660 0.89 -31.36 -6.11
CA GLY A 660 1.07 -30.87 -4.74
C GLY A 660 2.02 -31.73 -3.89
N LEU A 661 2.05 -33.05 -4.10
CA LEU A 661 2.97 -33.94 -3.41
C LEU A 661 4.41 -33.73 -3.89
N ALA A 662 4.62 -33.61 -5.21
CA ALA A 662 5.93 -33.30 -5.78
C ALA A 662 6.47 -31.93 -5.32
N GLU A 663 5.61 -30.90 -5.24
CA GLU A 663 5.96 -29.58 -4.68
C GLU A 663 6.39 -29.69 -3.22
N SER A 664 5.65 -30.45 -2.40
CA SER A 664 5.99 -30.69 -1.00
C SER A 664 7.34 -31.40 -0.85
N VAL A 665 7.64 -32.38 -1.69
CA VAL A 665 8.93 -33.09 -1.65
C VAL A 665 10.09 -32.15 -2.03
N LYS A 666 9.96 -31.36 -3.11
CA LYS A 666 10.99 -30.39 -3.50
C LYS A 666 11.22 -29.33 -2.40
N ALA A 667 10.15 -28.89 -1.73
CA ALA A 667 10.24 -27.99 -0.58
C ALA A 667 10.95 -28.61 0.64
N GLN A 668 10.81 -29.92 0.86
CA GLN A 668 11.56 -30.64 1.91
C GLN A 668 13.06 -30.64 1.63
N PHE A 669 13.48 -30.88 0.38
CA PHE A 669 14.90 -30.76 -0.01
C PHE A 669 15.43 -29.33 0.15
N ALA A 670 14.60 -28.32 -0.09
CA ALA A 670 14.99 -26.94 0.13
C ALA A 670 15.23 -26.61 1.61
N ALA A 671 14.66 -27.36 2.57
CA ALA A 671 14.84 -27.19 4.01
C ALA A 671 14.69 -25.74 4.52
N ARG A 672 13.78 -24.94 3.91
CA ARG A 672 13.59 -23.50 4.16
C ARG A 672 14.81 -22.61 3.84
N ASP A 673 15.69 -23.07 2.95
CA ASP A 673 16.80 -22.27 2.42
C ASP A 673 16.39 -21.39 1.24
N TYR A 674 15.15 -21.45 0.73
CA TYR A 674 14.71 -20.55 -0.34
C TYR A 674 15.64 -20.60 -1.59
N SER A 675 16.15 -21.80 -1.94
CA SER A 675 17.07 -22.02 -3.05
C SER A 675 16.78 -23.32 -3.79
N ASP A 676 16.45 -23.20 -5.07
CA ASP A 676 16.26 -24.33 -5.99
C ASP A 676 17.56 -25.10 -6.20
N HIS A 677 18.68 -24.38 -6.32
CA HIS A 677 20.00 -24.94 -6.55
C HIS A 677 20.52 -25.77 -5.37
N LEU A 678 20.25 -25.35 -4.12
CA LEU A 678 20.63 -26.14 -2.94
C LEU A 678 19.71 -27.34 -2.73
N ALA A 679 18.43 -27.24 -3.09
CA ALA A 679 17.51 -28.38 -3.11
C ALA A 679 18.00 -29.46 -4.08
N LEU A 680 18.49 -29.06 -5.27
CA LEU A 680 19.13 -29.94 -6.24
C LEU A 680 20.37 -30.65 -5.67
N VAL A 681 21.26 -29.93 -4.98
CA VAL A 681 22.45 -30.52 -4.34
C VAL A 681 22.05 -31.64 -3.38
N ARG A 682 21.10 -31.37 -2.48
CA ARG A 682 20.63 -32.36 -1.49
C ARG A 682 19.93 -33.56 -2.12
N ALA A 683 19.14 -33.33 -3.17
CA ALA A 683 18.49 -34.40 -3.90
C ALA A 683 19.50 -35.31 -4.60
N TYR A 684 20.55 -34.73 -5.19
CA TYR A 684 21.64 -35.50 -5.79
C TYR A 684 22.46 -36.26 -4.74
N ASP A 685 22.83 -35.63 -3.61
CA ASP A 685 23.63 -36.28 -2.56
C ASP A 685 22.88 -37.48 -1.98
N GLY A 686 21.60 -37.32 -1.65
CA GLY A 686 20.77 -38.43 -1.17
C GLY A 686 20.56 -39.53 -2.23
N TRP A 687 20.47 -39.18 -3.52
CA TRP A 687 20.44 -40.17 -4.59
C TRP A 687 21.76 -40.92 -4.72
N LYS A 688 22.91 -40.23 -4.59
CA LYS A 688 24.24 -40.84 -4.66
C LYS A 688 24.46 -41.85 -3.54
N ASP A 689 24.05 -41.51 -2.33
CA ASP A 689 24.10 -42.42 -1.18
C ASP A 689 23.19 -43.64 -1.38
N ALA A 690 21.99 -43.44 -1.94
CA ALA A 690 21.07 -44.52 -2.27
C ALA A 690 21.58 -45.41 -3.42
N GLU A 691 22.19 -44.83 -4.46
CA GLU A 691 22.78 -45.56 -5.59
C GLU A 691 23.97 -46.41 -5.11
N ALA A 692 24.78 -45.91 -4.15
CA ALA A 692 25.83 -46.70 -3.50
C ALA A 692 25.27 -47.95 -2.78
N GLN A 693 24.04 -47.86 -2.27
CA GLN A 693 23.29 -48.96 -1.67
C GLN A 693 22.43 -49.74 -2.67
N LYS A 694 22.56 -49.48 -3.98
CA LYS A 694 21.75 -50.06 -5.08
C LYS A 694 20.24 -49.78 -4.98
N ALA A 695 19.83 -48.78 -4.20
CA ALA A 695 18.44 -48.36 -4.00
C ALA A 695 18.08 -47.05 -4.74
N GLY A 696 18.94 -46.58 -5.65
CA GLY A 696 18.75 -45.26 -6.27
C GLY A 696 17.50 -45.14 -7.17
N TYR A 697 17.01 -46.22 -7.78
CA TYR A 697 15.72 -46.20 -8.49
C TYR A 697 14.55 -45.98 -7.53
N GLU A 698 14.53 -46.68 -6.39
CA GLU A 698 13.51 -46.52 -5.37
C GLU A 698 13.55 -45.11 -4.76
N TYR A 699 14.74 -44.59 -4.49
CA TYR A 699 14.95 -43.21 -4.04
C TYR A 699 14.36 -42.19 -5.03
N CYS A 700 14.63 -42.37 -6.33
CA CYS A 700 14.08 -41.49 -7.37
C CYS A 700 12.56 -41.55 -7.42
N TRP A 701 11.99 -42.76 -7.40
CA TRP A 701 10.53 -42.96 -7.43
C TRP A 701 9.83 -42.31 -6.24
N ARG A 702 10.37 -42.49 -5.02
CA ARG A 702 9.80 -41.94 -3.79
C ARG A 702 9.85 -40.41 -3.74
N ASN A 703 10.89 -39.81 -4.34
CA ASN A 703 11.14 -38.38 -4.27
C ASN A 703 10.76 -37.59 -5.53
N PHE A 704 10.05 -38.21 -6.48
CA PHE A 704 9.67 -37.58 -7.76
C PHE A 704 10.89 -37.08 -8.57
N LEU A 705 11.99 -37.84 -8.58
CA LEU A 705 13.21 -37.50 -9.30
C LEU A 705 13.40 -38.36 -10.55
N SER A 706 14.06 -37.81 -11.57
CA SER A 706 14.48 -38.53 -12.77
C SER A 706 15.85 -39.19 -12.57
N SER A 707 15.88 -40.52 -12.49
CA SER A 707 17.13 -41.29 -12.40
C SER A 707 18.04 -41.09 -13.62
N GLN A 708 17.47 -40.94 -14.82
CA GLN A 708 18.23 -40.67 -16.05
C GLN A 708 18.93 -39.32 -15.97
N THR A 709 18.23 -38.30 -15.47
CA THR A 709 18.78 -36.95 -15.31
C THR A 709 19.91 -36.94 -14.29
N LEU A 710 19.73 -37.56 -13.12
CA LEU A 710 20.76 -37.60 -12.07
C LEU A 710 22.02 -38.35 -12.50
N ARG A 711 21.88 -39.42 -13.30
CA ARG A 711 23.03 -40.10 -13.92
C ARG A 711 23.75 -39.22 -14.95
N ALA A 712 23.01 -38.44 -15.73
CA ALA A 712 23.60 -37.47 -16.65
C ALA A 712 24.33 -36.35 -15.88
N THR A 713 23.75 -35.85 -14.77
CA THR A 713 24.39 -34.91 -13.86
C THR A 713 25.70 -35.48 -13.31
N GLU A 714 25.72 -36.73 -12.85
CA GLU A 714 26.93 -37.41 -12.37
C GLU A 714 28.02 -37.51 -13.45
N SER A 715 27.64 -37.85 -14.68
CA SER A 715 28.58 -37.89 -15.80
C SER A 715 29.21 -36.53 -16.08
N LEU A 716 28.38 -35.47 -16.13
CA LEU A 716 28.86 -34.10 -16.38
C LEU A 716 29.74 -33.59 -15.24
N ARG A 717 29.40 -33.89 -13.97
CA ARG A 717 30.25 -33.56 -12.82
C ARG A 717 31.67 -34.10 -12.97
N LYS A 718 31.83 -35.35 -13.41
CA LYS A 718 33.15 -35.96 -13.65
C LYS A 718 33.89 -35.26 -14.79
N GLN A 719 33.20 -34.95 -15.88
CA GLN A 719 33.79 -34.23 -17.02
C GLN A 719 34.29 -32.84 -16.61
N PHE A 720 33.46 -32.07 -15.91
CA PHE A 720 33.84 -30.74 -15.41
C PHE A 720 34.99 -30.80 -14.41
N PHE A 721 35.01 -31.79 -13.52
CA PHE A 721 36.13 -31.99 -12.59
C PHE A 721 37.44 -32.27 -13.34
N HIS A 722 37.42 -33.14 -14.36
CA HIS A 722 38.59 -33.40 -15.20
C HIS A 722 39.05 -32.15 -15.96
N LEU A 723 38.14 -31.36 -16.53
CA LEU A 723 38.48 -30.12 -17.23
C LEU A 723 39.11 -29.09 -16.29
N LEU A 724 38.59 -28.93 -15.08
CA LEU A 724 39.19 -28.02 -14.08
C LEU A 724 40.57 -28.49 -13.62
N LYS A 725 40.78 -29.81 -13.58
CA LYS A 725 42.10 -30.41 -13.34
C LYS A 725 43.08 -30.09 -14.47
N ASP A 726 42.65 -30.22 -15.73
CA ASP A 726 43.47 -29.90 -16.91
C ASP A 726 43.83 -28.41 -16.98
N ILE A 727 42.94 -27.53 -16.52
CA ILE A 727 43.17 -26.08 -16.42
C ILE A 727 44.14 -25.72 -15.27
N GLY A 728 44.43 -26.68 -14.37
CA GLY A 728 45.33 -26.54 -13.24
C GLY A 728 44.72 -25.88 -12.01
N LEU A 729 43.39 -25.67 -11.97
CA LEU A 729 42.70 -25.02 -10.84
C LEU A 729 42.39 -25.99 -9.68
N VAL A 730 42.58 -27.30 -9.89
CA VAL A 730 42.22 -28.36 -8.96
C VAL A 730 43.40 -29.32 -8.81
N GLY A 731 43.93 -29.45 -7.59
CA GLY A 731 45.03 -30.37 -7.27
C GLY A 731 44.63 -31.85 -7.30
N ASN A 732 45.61 -32.75 -7.16
CA ASN A 732 45.38 -34.21 -7.19
C ASN A 732 44.59 -34.78 -6.00
N ASN A 733 44.48 -34.03 -4.88
CA ASN A 733 43.74 -34.46 -3.69
C ASN A 733 42.32 -33.86 -3.70
N SER A 734 41.28 -34.71 -3.72
CA SER A 734 39.88 -34.24 -3.77
C SER A 734 39.39 -33.59 -2.46
N GLU A 735 40.11 -33.81 -1.34
CA GLU A 735 39.73 -33.32 -0.01
C GLU A 735 40.08 -31.85 0.22
N THR A 736 41.08 -31.29 -0.47
CA THR A 736 41.52 -29.91 -0.26
C THR A 736 40.53 -28.89 -0.83
N ASN A 737 39.88 -29.20 -1.96
CA ASN A 737 39.02 -28.26 -2.70
C ASN A 737 37.56 -28.23 -2.21
N ASN A 738 37.28 -28.84 -1.06
CA ASN A 738 35.93 -29.02 -0.50
C ASN A 738 35.83 -28.65 0.97
N LYS A 739 36.78 -27.87 1.49
CA LYS A 739 36.84 -27.43 2.89
C LYS A 739 35.53 -26.75 3.34
N TRP A 740 34.85 -26.06 2.44
CA TRP A 740 33.63 -25.29 2.72
C TRP A 740 32.37 -25.87 2.05
N ARG A 741 32.37 -27.16 1.69
CA ARG A 741 31.25 -27.79 0.98
C ARG A 741 29.89 -27.70 1.70
N ASN A 742 29.88 -27.59 3.03
CA ASN A 742 28.65 -27.54 3.84
C ASN A 742 28.19 -26.10 4.13
N GLU A 743 28.94 -25.09 3.69
CA GLU A 743 28.66 -23.69 4.03
C GLU A 743 27.70 -23.04 3.03
N VAL A 744 26.42 -23.08 3.36
CA VAL A 744 25.31 -22.58 2.53
C VAL A 744 25.51 -21.13 2.04
N HIS A 745 26.04 -20.25 2.88
CA HIS A 745 26.23 -18.84 2.55
C HIS A 745 27.29 -18.61 1.46
N MET A 746 28.39 -19.35 1.50
CA MET A 746 29.43 -19.29 0.46
C MET A 746 28.93 -19.88 -0.85
N LEU A 747 28.17 -20.99 -0.79
CA LEU A 747 27.54 -21.56 -1.97
C LEU A 747 26.60 -20.58 -2.67
N ARG A 748 25.78 -19.84 -1.92
CA ARG A 748 24.93 -18.77 -2.48
C ARG A 748 25.74 -17.65 -3.12
N ALA A 749 26.84 -17.24 -2.50
CA ALA A 749 27.72 -16.21 -3.02
C ALA A 749 28.34 -16.62 -4.37
N VAL A 750 28.81 -17.86 -4.49
CA VAL A 750 29.33 -18.40 -5.76
C VAL A 750 28.23 -18.55 -6.81
N ILE A 751 27.03 -19.01 -6.42
CA ILE A 751 25.87 -19.09 -7.32
C ILE A 751 25.47 -17.68 -7.82
N CYS A 752 25.49 -16.68 -6.93
CA CYS A 752 25.26 -15.27 -7.27
C CYS A 752 26.27 -14.80 -8.32
N ALA A 753 27.57 -15.05 -8.11
CA ALA A 753 28.62 -14.64 -9.05
C ALA A 753 28.47 -15.25 -10.44
N GLY A 754 28.01 -16.50 -10.50
CA GLY A 754 27.76 -17.21 -11.75
C GLY A 754 26.54 -16.64 -12.48
N LEU A 755 25.39 -16.59 -11.81
CA LEU A 755 24.10 -16.27 -12.45
C LEU A 755 23.84 -14.77 -12.61
N PHE A 756 24.66 -13.89 -12.05
CA PHE A 756 24.61 -12.45 -12.34
C PHE A 756 24.81 -12.16 -13.84
N PRO A 757 24.03 -11.25 -14.48
CA PRO A 757 23.12 -10.24 -13.92
C PRO A 757 21.66 -10.69 -13.77
N GLY A 758 21.37 -12.00 -13.76
CA GLY A 758 20.03 -12.57 -13.56
C GLY A 758 19.52 -12.34 -12.14
N ILE A 759 19.09 -11.11 -11.83
CA ILE A 759 18.65 -10.72 -10.49
C ILE A 759 17.25 -10.11 -10.49
N SER A 760 16.49 -10.44 -9.45
CA SER A 760 15.17 -9.89 -9.17
C SER A 760 15.09 -9.34 -7.74
N SER A 761 14.52 -8.15 -7.59
CA SER A 761 14.22 -7.58 -6.27
C SER A 761 12.99 -8.25 -5.67
N VAL A 762 13.06 -8.59 -4.39
CA VAL A 762 11.96 -9.18 -3.61
C VAL A 762 11.29 -8.09 -2.78
N VAL A 763 9.98 -7.93 -2.96
CA VAL A 763 9.16 -7.07 -2.10
C VAL A 763 8.12 -7.91 -1.40
N ASN A 764 8.32 -8.11 -0.10
CA ASN A 764 7.33 -8.72 0.76
C ASN A 764 6.21 -7.69 1.03
N LYS A 765 5.01 -7.95 0.50
CA LYS A 765 3.76 -7.27 0.90
C LYS A 765 3.12 -8.07 2.03
N GLU A 766 2.12 -7.49 2.70
CA GLU A 766 1.42 -8.12 3.83
C GLU A 766 0.92 -9.56 3.56
N LYS A 767 0.57 -9.91 2.31
CA LYS A 767 0.00 -11.22 1.94
C LYS A 767 0.58 -11.86 0.68
N SER A 768 1.63 -11.28 0.08
CA SER A 768 2.17 -11.75 -1.19
C SER A 768 3.57 -11.21 -1.43
N ILE A 769 4.33 -11.89 -2.28
CA ILE A 769 5.62 -11.41 -2.76
C ILE A 769 5.42 -10.74 -4.12
N ALA A 770 5.99 -9.55 -4.30
CA ALA A 770 6.09 -8.90 -5.60
C ALA A 770 7.56 -8.89 -6.05
N LEU A 771 7.80 -9.41 -7.25
CA LEU A 771 9.12 -9.46 -7.86
C LEU A 771 9.26 -8.38 -8.93
N LYS A 772 10.47 -7.84 -9.10
CA LYS A 772 10.81 -6.93 -10.19
C LYS A 772 12.17 -7.23 -10.79
N THR A 773 12.31 -6.97 -12.08
CA THR A 773 13.53 -7.14 -12.88
C THR A 773 13.87 -5.85 -13.63
N MET A 774 14.93 -5.86 -14.45
CA MET A 774 15.31 -4.71 -15.30
C MET A 774 14.22 -4.32 -16.31
N GLU A 775 13.31 -5.25 -16.61
CA GLU A 775 12.21 -5.03 -17.53
C GLU A 775 10.92 -4.63 -16.81
N ASP A 776 10.16 -3.76 -17.46
CA ASP A 776 8.80 -3.40 -17.06
C ASP A 776 7.84 -4.56 -17.33
N GLY A 777 7.08 -4.96 -16.30
CA GLY A 777 6.07 -6.02 -16.39
C GLY A 777 5.84 -6.75 -15.07
N GLN A 778 4.81 -7.60 -15.04
CA GLN A 778 4.60 -8.51 -13.91
C GLN A 778 5.61 -9.65 -13.99
N VAL A 779 6.36 -9.85 -12.90
CA VAL A 779 7.36 -10.91 -12.75
C VAL A 779 6.80 -11.98 -11.80
N LEU A 780 6.85 -13.24 -12.23
CA LEU A 780 6.40 -14.41 -11.49
C LEU A 780 7.50 -15.47 -11.47
N LEU A 781 7.53 -16.31 -10.43
CA LEU A 781 8.35 -17.51 -10.42
C LEU A 781 7.62 -18.64 -11.12
N TYR A 782 8.35 -19.53 -11.78
CA TYR A 782 7.77 -20.74 -12.33
C TYR A 782 7.25 -21.63 -11.20
N ALA A 783 6.14 -22.33 -11.43
CA ALA A 783 5.45 -23.11 -10.38
C ALA A 783 6.32 -24.21 -9.75
N ASN A 784 7.34 -24.69 -10.46
CA ASN A 784 8.29 -25.69 -9.97
C ASN A 784 9.38 -25.13 -9.04
N SER A 785 9.42 -23.81 -8.81
CA SER A 785 10.39 -23.18 -7.93
C SER A 785 9.96 -23.30 -6.46
N VAL A 786 10.91 -23.61 -5.59
CA VAL A 786 10.70 -23.67 -4.13
C VAL A 786 10.23 -22.35 -3.53
N ASN A 787 10.47 -21.25 -4.24
CA ASN A 787 10.11 -19.89 -3.82
C ASN A 787 8.73 -19.44 -4.35
N ALA A 788 8.09 -20.20 -5.25
CA ALA A 788 6.85 -19.79 -5.90
C ALA A 788 5.62 -19.76 -4.98
N ALA A 789 5.56 -20.66 -3.99
CA ALA A 789 4.44 -20.82 -3.07
C ALA A 789 4.72 -20.26 -1.65
N VAL A 790 5.81 -19.51 -1.49
CA VAL A 790 6.24 -18.99 -0.19
C VAL A 790 5.57 -17.64 0.10
N PRO A 791 5.00 -17.43 1.30
CA PRO A 791 4.31 -16.17 1.64
C PRO A 791 5.28 -14.99 1.85
N LYS A 792 6.51 -15.26 2.29
CA LYS A 792 7.54 -14.27 2.56
C LYS A 792 8.94 -14.85 2.32
N ILE A 793 9.77 -14.18 1.52
CA ILE A 793 11.18 -14.53 1.33
C ILE A 793 12.02 -13.58 2.21
N PRO A 794 12.84 -14.08 3.15
CA PRO A 794 13.55 -13.24 4.11
C PRO A 794 14.75 -12.48 3.51
N TYR A 795 15.03 -12.68 2.23
CA TYR A 795 16.13 -12.04 1.51
C TYR A 795 15.63 -10.95 0.55
N PRO A 796 16.42 -9.88 0.34
CA PRO A 796 16.04 -8.77 -0.55
C PRO A 796 16.11 -9.13 -2.04
N TRP A 797 16.86 -10.16 -2.41
CA TRP A 797 17.09 -10.52 -3.82
C TRP A 797 16.89 -12.00 -4.09
N LEU A 798 16.46 -12.29 -5.33
CA LEU A 798 16.51 -13.60 -5.94
C LEU A 798 17.44 -13.53 -7.15
N VAL A 799 18.41 -14.43 -7.21
CA VAL A 799 19.17 -14.69 -8.42
C VAL A 799 18.54 -15.86 -9.16
N PHE A 800 18.44 -15.78 -10.49
CA PHE A 800 17.76 -16.76 -11.33
C PHE A 800 18.61 -17.14 -12.56
N ASN A 801 18.38 -18.34 -13.10
CA ASN A 801 19.14 -18.83 -14.26
C ASN A 801 18.56 -18.34 -15.60
N GLU A 802 17.26 -18.53 -15.79
CA GLU A 802 16.58 -18.22 -17.06
C GLU A 802 15.35 -17.34 -16.82
N LYS A 803 15.13 -16.43 -17.77
CA LYS A 803 13.88 -15.65 -17.88
C LYS A 803 13.14 -16.05 -19.16
N VAL A 804 11.84 -16.29 -19.04
CA VAL A 804 10.94 -16.59 -20.17
C VAL A 804 9.88 -15.50 -20.24
N LYS A 805 9.79 -14.81 -21.38
CA LYS A 805 8.85 -13.71 -21.60
C LYS A 805 7.79 -14.10 -22.61
N VAL A 806 6.51 -14.03 -22.21
CA VAL A 806 5.36 -14.17 -23.12
C VAL A 806 4.48 -12.93 -23.02
N HIS A 807 3.78 -12.76 -21.89
CA HIS A 807 3.08 -11.53 -21.49
C HIS A 807 3.47 -11.09 -20.07
N THR A 808 3.77 -12.07 -19.22
CA THR A 808 4.42 -11.93 -17.93
C THR A 808 5.83 -12.52 -18.01
N VAL A 809 6.74 -12.02 -17.17
CA VAL A 809 8.12 -12.54 -17.08
C VAL A 809 8.14 -13.69 -16.07
N PHE A 810 8.48 -14.89 -16.51
CA PHE A 810 8.66 -16.05 -15.65
C PHE A 810 10.15 -16.30 -15.38
N LEU A 811 10.52 -16.41 -14.12
CA LEU A 811 11.89 -16.75 -13.70
C LEU A 811 11.97 -18.23 -13.31
N ARG A 812 13.04 -18.89 -13.76
CA ARG A 812 13.36 -20.29 -13.46
C ARG A 812 14.62 -20.40 -12.60
N ASP A 813 14.63 -21.41 -11.75
CA ASP A 813 15.74 -21.79 -10.86
C ASP A 813 16.27 -20.63 -10.04
N SER A 814 15.63 -20.38 -8.90
CA SER A 814 15.90 -19.19 -8.08
C SER A 814 16.65 -19.52 -6.79
N THR A 815 17.56 -18.63 -6.38
CA THR A 815 18.25 -18.65 -5.09
C THR A 815 18.13 -17.29 -4.42
N ALA A 816 17.65 -17.28 -3.19
CA ALA A 816 17.61 -16.08 -2.36
C ALA A 816 19.00 -15.67 -1.85
N ILE A 817 19.35 -14.38 -1.95
CA ILE A 817 20.68 -13.85 -1.58
C ILE A 817 20.58 -12.53 -0.81
N SER A 818 21.61 -12.25 0.01
CA SER A 818 21.72 -11.00 0.79
C SER A 818 22.43 -9.88 0.01
N ASP A 819 22.49 -8.70 0.61
CA ASP A 819 23.12 -7.52 0.00
C ASP A 819 24.64 -7.62 0.00
N SER A 820 25.24 -8.14 1.07
CA SER A 820 26.68 -8.42 1.11
C SER A 820 27.09 -9.38 0.00
N MET A 821 26.29 -10.43 -0.25
CA MET A 821 26.54 -11.39 -1.35
C MET A 821 26.54 -10.67 -2.69
N LEU A 822 25.53 -9.83 -2.94
CA LEU A 822 25.39 -9.12 -4.21
C LEU A 822 26.48 -8.07 -4.42
N LEU A 823 26.86 -7.32 -3.39
CA LEU A 823 27.91 -6.30 -3.49
C LEU A 823 29.28 -6.93 -3.75
N LEU A 824 29.63 -7.98 -3.00
CA LEU A 824 30.95 -8.62 -3.12
C LEU A 824 31.08 -9.52 -4.35
N PHE A 825 30.02 -10.26 -4.72
CA PHE A 825 30.07 -11.29 -5.76
C PHE A 825 29.28 -10.93 -7.04
N GLY A 826 28.52 -9.84 -7.03
CA GLY A 826 27.87 -9.30 -8.23
C GLY A 826 28.80 -8.46 -9.12
N GLY A 827 28.22 -7.71 -10.05
CA GLY A 827 28.97 -6.89 -11.03
C GLY A 827 29.70 -5.68 -10.44
N ASN A 828 30.42 -4.95 -11.30
CA ASN A 828 31.26 -3.82 -10.91
C ASN A 828 30.49 -2.77 -10.10
N ILE A 829 31.13 -2.27 -9.03
CA ILE A 829 30.60 -1.21 -8.19
C ILE A 829 31.22 0.12 -8.61
N SER A 830 30.37 1.10 -8.87
CA SER A 830 30.76 2.50 -9.08
C SER A 830 30.27 3.35 -7.90
N LYS A 831 31.01 4.41 -7.56
CA LYS A 831 30.54 5.40 -6.58
C LYS A 831 29.47 6.27 -7.23
N GLY A 832 28.37 6.48 -6.53
CA GLY A 832 27.34 7.45 -6.93
C GLY A 832 27.78 8.89 -6.65
N GLY A 833 26.87 9.84 -6.88
CA GLY A 833 27.14 11.27 -6.64
C GLY A 833 27.19 11.69 -5.16
N LEU A 834 27.06 10.76 -4.22
CA LEU A 834 26.99 11.01 -2.77
C LEU A 834 27.93 10.07 -2.01
N ASP A 835 28.48 10.53 -0.88
CA ASP A 835 29.21 9.67 0.04
C ASP A 835 28.29 8.61 0.64
N GLY A 836 28.70 7.34 0.55
CA GLY A 836 27.87 6.20 0.98
C GLY A 836 26.92 5.64 -0.09
N HIS A 837 26.93 6.20 -1.31
CA HIS A 837 26.14 5.73 -2.44
C HIS A 837 26.98 4.84 -3.36
N LEU A 838 26.61 3.56 -3.48
CA LEU A 838 27.18 2.62 -4.44
C LEU A 838 26.17 2.30 -5.54
N LYS A 839 26.64 2.19 -6.78
CA LYS A 839 25.84 1.87 -7.96
C LYS A 839 26.40 0.66 -8.69
N MET A 840 25.50 -0.16 -9.23
CA MET A 840 25.83 -1.31 -10.07
C MET A 840 24.89 -1.36 -11.28
N LEU A 841 25.34 -1.96 -12.39
CA LEU A 841 24.60 -2.01 -13.67
C LEU A 841 24.17 -0.61 -14.16
N GLY A 842 25.10 0.34 -14.23
CA GLY A 842 24.82 1.69 -14.74
C GLY A 842 23.80 2.49 -13.91
N GLY A 843 23.69 2.20 -12.60
CA GLY A 843 22.74 2.84 -11.68
C GLY A 843 21.37 2.19 -11.64
N TYR A 844 21.20 1.02 -12.28
CA TYR A 844 19.97 0.23 -12.14
C TYR A 844 19.81 -0.34 -10.71
N LEU A 845 20.93 -0.68 -10.06
CA LEU A 845 20.97 -1.05 -8.65
C LEU A 845 21.67 0.06 -7.87
N GLU A 846 20.95 0.72 -6.97
CA GLU A 846 21.46 1.78 -6.11
C GLU A 846 21.42 1.34 -4.64
N PHE A 847 22.58 1.44 -3.99
CA PHE A 847 22.81 1.04 -2.61
C PHE A 847 23.17 2.27 -1.78
N PHE A 848 22.33 2.60 -0.80
CA PHE A 848 22.54 3.72 0.11
C PHE A 848 22.88 3.20 1.51
N MET A 849 24.08 3.53 1.97
CA MET A 849 24.58 3.09 3.27
C MET A 849 25.48 4.16 3.90
N LYS A 850 25.92 3.94 5.14
CA LYS A 850 26.88 4.83 5.81
C LYS A 850 28.16 4.95 4.96
N PRO A 851 28.77 6.14 4.81
CA PRO A 851 29.98 6.34 4.00
C PRO A 851 31.13 5.39 4.35
N GLU A 852 31.35 5.16 5.64
CA GLU A 852 32.35 4.21 6.14
C GLU A 852 32.08 2.78 5.68
N LEU A 853 30.81 2.35 5.73
CA LEU A 853 30.40 1.02 5.30
C LEU A 853 30.55 0.84 3.78
N ALA A 854 30.17 1.84 2.99
CA ALA A 854 30.36 1.83 1.53
C ALA A 854 31.84 1.74 1.15
N LYS A 855 32.70 2.46 1.88
CA LYS A 855 34.16 2.38 1.72
C LYS A 855 34.66 0.98 2.05
N THR A 856 34.22 0.38 3.14
CA THR A 856 34.59 -1.00 3.53
C THR A 856 34.20 -2.01 2.46
N TYR A 857 32.95 -1.97 1.95
CA TYR A 857 32.52 -2.86 0.86
C TYR A 857 33.34 -2.67 -0.42
N SER A 858 33.65 -1.42 -0.77
CA SER A 858 34.48 -1.12 -1.96
C SER A 858 35.90 -1.67 -1.82
N THR A 859 36.49 -1.53 -0.62
CA THR A 859 37.83 -2.06 -0.32
C THR A 859 37.82 -3.59 -0.33
N LEU A 860 36.87 -4.22 0.35
CA LEU A 860 36.75 -5.68 0.40
C LEU A 860 36.51 -6.28 -0.97
N LYS A 861 35.66 -5.66 -1.81
CA LYS A 861 35.44 -6.10 -3.19
C LYS A 861 36.72 -6.06 -4.01
N ARG A 862 37.45 -4.94 -3.96
CA ARG A 862 38.73 -4.80 -4.66
C ARG A 862 39.76 -5.85 -4.21
N GLU A 863 39.90 -6.05 -2.90
CA GLU A 863 40.82 -7.05 -2.35
C GLU A 863 40.42 -8.49 -2.73
N LEU A 864 39.12 -8.76 -2.80
CA LEU A 864 38.58 -10.05 -3.25
C LEU A 864 38.84 -10.29 -4.74
N GLU A 865 38.65 -9.27 -5.59
CA GLU A 865 38.95 -9.33 -7.02
C GLU A 865 40.44 -9.52 -7.28
N GLU A 866 41.31 -8.80 -6.54
CA GLU A 866 42.76 -8.98 -6.59
C GLU A 866 43.17 -10.41 -6.18
N LEU A 867 42.52 -10.98 -5.15
CA LEU A 867 42.73 -12.37 -4.74
C LEU A 867 42.33 -13.36 -5.84
N ILE A 868 41.14 -13.19 -6.43
CA ILE A 868 40.66 -14.05 -7.53
C ILE A 868 41.63 -13.97 -8.71
N GLN A 869 42.07 -12.76 -9.08
CA GLN A 869 43.02 -12.57 -10.17
C GLN A 869 44.38 -13.24 -9.89
N LYS A 870 44.91 -13.12 -8.67
CA LYS A 870 46.15 -13.79 -8.27
C LYS A 870 46.03 -15.32 -8.35
N LYS A 871 44.95 -15.90 -7.82
CA LYS A 871 44.70 -17.35 -7.90
C LYS A 871 44.47 -17.84 -9.34
N LEU A 872 43.92 -17.01 -10.23
CA LEU A 872 43.77 -17.36 -11.64
C LEU A 872 45.10 -17.37 -12.41
N LEU A 873 46.04 -16.54 -12.00
CA LEU A 873 47.40 -16.47 -12.57
C LEU A 873 48.31 -17.58 -12.01
N ASP A 874 48.21 -17.85 -10.70
CA ASP A 874 48.94 -18.90 -10.00
C ASP A 874 48.00 -19.76 -9.13
N PRO A 875 47.57 -20.94 -9.64
CA PRO A 875 46.70 -21.85 -8.90
C PRO A 875 47.32 -22.50 -7.65
N MET A 876 48.66 -22.48 -7.51
CA MET A 876 49.38 -23.09 -6.38
C MET A 876 49.69 -22.09 -5.25
N PHE A 877 49.18 -20.86 -5.36
CA PHE A 877 49.39 -19.78 -4.39
C PHE A 877 48.79 -20.12 -3.01
N ASP A 878 49.65 -20.36 -2.01
CA ASP A 878 49.25 -20.73 -0.64
C ASP A 878 48.82 -19.50 0.20
N SER A 879 47.68 -19.64 0.90
CA SER A 879 46.80 -18.54 1.32
C SER A 879 46.86 -18.24 2.84
N GLN A 880 48.00 -18.42 3.51
CA GLN A 880 48.07 -18.22 4.97
C GLN A 880 47.73 -16.78 5.42
N SER A 881 48.15 -15.75 4.68
CA SER A 881 47.83 -14.33 4.97
C SER A 881 46.44 -13.88 4.49
N GLN A 882 45.74 -14.70 3.68
CA GLN A 882 44.44 -14.36 3.10
C GLN A 882 43.28 -15.19 3.68
N ASN A 883 43.57 -16.12 4.59
CA ASN A 883 42.57 -16.75 5.46
C ASN A 883 41.79 -15.70 6.27
N GLU A 884 42.43 -14.59 6.67
CA GLU A 884 41.77 -13.50 7.38
C GLU A 884 40.75 -12.77 6.50
N LEU A 885 41.10 -12.42 5.25
CA LEU A 885 40.18 -11.80 4.29
C LEU A 885 39.00 -12.72 3.96
N LEU A 886 39.28 -14.00 3.68
CA LEU A 886 38.22 -15.00 3.41
C LEU A 886 37.34 -15.21 4.64
N SER A 887 37.91 -15.22 5.85
CA SER A 887 37.13 -15.32 7.10
C SER A 887 36.29 -14.07 7.34
N ALA A 888 36.81 -12.88 7.05
CA ALA A 888 36.08 -11.62 7.16
C ALA A 888 34.90 -11.56 6.16
N VAL A 889 35.13 -11.95 4.90
CA VAL A 889 34.06 -12.05 3.89
C VAL A 889 33.00 -13.07 4.32
N ARG A 890 33.41 -14.20 4.89
CA ARG A 890 32.48 -15.23 5.39
C ARG A 890 31.65 -14.75 6.58
N LEU A 891 32.27 -14.17 7.59
CA LEU A 891 31.57 -13.60 8.74
C LEU A 891 30.58 -12.51 8.30
N LEU A 892 31.00 -11.64 7.38
CA LEU A 892 30.15 -10.57 6.85
C LEU A 892 28.93 -11.14 6.13
N VAL A 893 29.10 -12.14 5.25
CA VAL A 893 28.00 -12.77 4.51
C VAL A 893 27.10 -13.65 5.41
N PHE A 894 27.63 -14.17 6.51
CA PHE A 894 26.89 -14.95 7.50
C PHE A 894 26.04 -14.07 8.42
N GLU A 895 26.59 -12.96 8.92
CA GLU A 895 25.92 -12.06 9.88
C GLU A 895 25.08 -10.95 9.21
N ASP A 896 25.03 -10.88 7.88
CA ASP A 896 24.28 -9.85 7.15
C ASP A 896 22.77 -9.93 7.46
N HIS A 897 22.30 -9.00 8.30
CA HIS A 897 20.89 -8.82 8.64
C HIS A 897 20.08 -8.10 7.54
N CYS A 898 20.71 -7.75 6.40
CA CYS A 898 20.09 -7.00 5.31
C CYS A 898 19.54 -5.63 5.75
N ASP A 899 20.25 -4.94 6.66
CA ASP A 899 19.83 -3.67 7.27
C ASP A 899 20.06 -2.43 6.37
N GLY A 900 20.84 -2.58 5.30
CA GLY A 900 20.95 -1.56 4.25
C GLY A 900 19.61 -1.42 3.55
N ARG A 901 19.16 -0.21 3.20
CA ARG A 901 17.87 -0.04 2.51
C ARG A 901 18.09 0.49 1.10
N PHE A 902 17.54 -0.25 0.14
CA PHE A 902 17.82 -0.17 -1.30
C PHE A 902 16.75 0.60 -2.05
N VAL A 903 17.14 1.18 -3.19
CA VAL A 903 16.22 1.81 -4.13
C VAL A 903 16.32 1.13 -5.49
N TYR A 904 15.18 0.67 -5.99
CA TYR A 904 14.98 0.39 -7.41
C TYR A 904 14.55 1.69 -8.10
N GLY A 905 15.35 2.20 -9.04
CA GLY A 905 15.05 3.41 -9.80
C GLY A 905 15.33 3.23 -11.30
N PRO A 906 14.38 3.53 -12.19
CA PRO A 906 14.72 3.81 -13.59
C PRO A 906 15.69 5.00 -13.61
N GLN A 907 16.75 4.93 -14.42
CA GLN A 907 17.77 5.97 -14.52
C GLN A 907 17.18 7.40 -14.48
N ILE A 908 17.57 8.18 -13.46
CA ILE A 908 17.39 9.63 -13.50
C ILE A 908 18.51 10.16 -14.41
N LYS A 909 18.18 10.49 -15.67
CA LYS A 909 19.07 11.33 -16.48
C LYS A 909 19.17 12.68 -15.80
N ALA A 910 20.39 13.12 -15.51
CA ALA A 910 20.69 14.45 -15.01
C ALA A 910 20.07 15.49 -15.96
N THR A 911 19.02 16.16 -15.51
CA THR A 911 18.50 17.36 -16.18
C THR A 911 19.43 18.51 -15.85
N ASN A 912 20.31 18.85 -16.80
CA ASN A 912 20.96 20.15 -16.80
C ASN A 912 19.87 21.23 -16.95
N SER A 913 19.60 22.00 -15.90
CA SER A 913 18.92 23.28 -16.02
C SER A 913 19.48 24.27 -15.02
N LYS A 914 20.35 25.15 -15.52
CA LYS A 914 20.52 26.49 -14.97
C LYS A 914 19.26 27.30 -15.27
N SER A 915 18.73 27.95 -14.24
CA SER A 915 18.16 29.31 -14.20
C SER A 915 17.01 29.37 -13.20
N GLY A 916 17.14 30.29 -12.25
CA GLY A 916 16.21 30.46 -11.15
C GLY A 916 14.90 31.10 -11.60
N VAL A 917 13.81 30.59 -11.02
CA VAL A 917 12.61 31.36 -10.66
C VAL A 917 12.12 30.75 -9.36
N GLU A 918 12.13 31.54 -8.29
CA GLU A 918 11.44 31.20 -7.04
C GLU A 918 9.95 31.06 -7.32
N VAL A 919 9.44 29.84 -7.18
CA VAL A 919 8.00 29.58 -7.10
C VAL A 919 7.73 28.98 -5.73
N GLU A 920 7.24 29.83 -4.82
CA GLU A 920 6.62 29.41 -3.57
C GLU A 920 5.49 28.42 -3.89
N GLY A 921 5.64 27.14 -3.52
CA GLY A 921 4.53 26.21 -3.74
C GLY A 921 4.72 24.74 -3.45
N ASP A 922 5.92 24.22 -3.14
CA ASP A 922 6.09 22.77 -3.03
C ASP A 922 6.48 22.28 -1.63
N ASN A 923 5.68 21.36 -1.08
CA ASN A 923 5.81 20.87 0.29
C ASN A 923 6.92 19.81 0.33
N SER A 924 8.16 20.18 0.64
CA SER A 924 9.35 19.30 0.67
C SER A 924 9.14 18.02 1.50
N LYS A 925 8.24 18.04 2.50
CA LYS A 925 7.81 16.87 3.28
C LYS A 925 7.06 15.83 2.43
N ASN A 926 6.16 16.29 1.56
CA ASN A 926 5.42 15.41 0.63
C ASN A 926 6.33 14.91 -0.48
N GLN A 927 7.26 15.75 -0.97
CA GLN A 927 8.26 15.33 -1.96
C GLN A 927 9.17 14.24 -1.38
N LEU A 928 9.69 14.43 -0.17
CA LEU A 928 10.49 13.42 0.54
C LEU A 928 9.70 12.14 0.77
N GLN A 929 8.46 12.24 1.23
CA GLN A 929 7.59 11.07 1.41
C GLN A 929 7.31 10.34 0.10
N THR A 930 7.07 11.08 -0.99
CA THR A 930 6.84 10.49 -2.32
C THR A 930 8.11 9.83 -2.85
N PHE A 931 9.27 10.47 -2.65
CA PHE A 931 10.56 9.94 -3.02
C PHE A 931 10.88 8.67 -2.23
N LEU A 932 10.74 8.70 -0.90
CA LEU A 932 10.93 7.54 -0.02
C LEU A 932 9.95 6.42 -0.32
N ASN A 933 8.69 6.72 -0.65
CA ASN A 933 7.71 5.72 -1.08
C ASN A 933 8.08 5.09 -2.44
N ARG A 934 8.58 5.88 -3.40
CA ARG A 934 9.08 5.39 -4.70
C ARG A 934 10.35 4.55 -4.51
N ALA A 935 11.21 4.99 -3.60
CA ALA A 935 12.43 4.35 -3.14
C ALA A 935 12.19 3.18 -2.17
N ARG A 936 10.93 2.94 -1.78
CA ARG A 936 10.45 1.83 -0.92
C ARG A 936 11.04 1.80 0.49
N HIS A 937 11.34 2.97 1.05
CA HIS A 937 11.64 3.12 2.47
C HIS A 937 10.35 3.32 3.29
N GLY A 938 10.42 2.97 4.58
CA GLY A 938 9.40 3.35 5.55
C GLY A 938 9.26 4.87 5.69
N LEU A 939 8.12 5.33 6.21
CA LEU A 939 7.82 6.76 6.34
C LEU A 939 8.91 7.49 7.17
N PRO A 940 9.33 8.70 6.75
CA PRO A 940 10.32 9.48 7.48
C PRO A 940 9.79 9.90 8.84
N THR A 941 10.57 9.70 9.90
CA THR A 941 10.27 10.11 11.27
C THR A 941 10.90 11.46 11.58
N TYR A 942 10.18 12.36 12.25
CA TYR A 942 10.68 13.70 12.59
C TYR A 942 10.83 13.84 14.10
N LYS A 943 12.02 14.20 14.57
CA LYS A 943 12.28 14.59 15.96
C LYS A 943 12.50 16.10 16.02
N THR A 944 11.59 16.84 16.65
CA THR A 944 11.74 18.29 16.82
C THR A 944 12.11 18.62 18.26
N GLN A 945 13.16 19.43 18.43
CA GLN A 945 13.58 19.98 19.72
C GLN A 945 13.45 21.50 19.69
N GLN A 946 13.09 22.09 20.83
CA GLN A 946 13.06 23.54 21.03
C GLN A 946 14.22 23.94 21.95
N PRO A 947 15.39 24.32 21.41
CA PRO A 947 16.47 24.91 22.21
C PRO A 947 16.04 26.25 22.85
N LYS A 948 16.80 26.69 23.86
CA LYS A 948 16.49 27.87 24.72
C LYS A 948 16.27 29.22 24.01
N ASN A 949 16.44 29.30 22.69
CA ASN A 949 16.34 30.52 21.88
C ASN A 949 14.97 30.71 21.18
N ASN A 950 13.87 30.11 21.69
CA ASN A 950 12.52 30.24 21.11
C ASN A 950 12.35 29.79 19.64
N GLN A 951 13.33 29.09 19.07
CA GLN A 951 13.29 28.53 17.71
C GLN A 951 13.23 27.00 17.77
N PHE A 952 12.50 26.38 16.84
CA PHE A 952 12.38 24.93 16.69
C PHE A 952 13.43 24.40 15.72
N ARG A 953 14.08 23.30 16.07
CA ARG A 953 15.00 22.56 15.18
C ARG A 953 14.49 21.14 15.02
N SER A 954 14.33 20.68 13.79
CA SER A 954 13.84 19.33 13.50
C SER A 954 14.92 18.50 12.83
N THR A 955 14.98 17.23 13.20
CA THR A 955 15.77 16.20 12.54
C THR A 955 14.82 15.26 11.85
N VAL A 956 14.97 15.04 10.54
CA VAL A 956 14.28 13.96 9.84
C VAL A 956 15.18 12.73 9.87
N ILE A 957 14.58 11.62 10.26
CA ILE A 957 15.22 10.34 10.45
C ILE A 957 14.53 9.36 9.52
N PHE A 958 15.28 8.86 8.56
CA PHE A 958 14.87 7.73 7.74
C PHE A 958 16.11 6.87 7.47
N ASN A 959 15.93 5.56 7.39
CA ASN A 959 17.01 4.64 7.07
C ASN A 959 18.26 4.74 7.98
N GLY A 960 18.08 5.07 9.27
CA GLY A 960 19.20 5.24 10.22
C GLY A 960 20.11 6.45 9.94
N LEU A 961 19.68 7.36 9.05
CA LEU A 961 20.32 8.63 8.74
C LEU A 961 19.52 9.77 9.37
N ASP A 962 20.23 10.73 9.95
CA ASP A 962 19.67 11.87 10.67
C ASP A 962 20.03 13.16 9.92
N PHE A 963 19.03 13.81 9.31
CA PHE A 963 19.21 15.09 8.62
C PHE A 963 18.62 16.22 9.45
N VAL A 964 19.47 17.17 9.86
CA VAL A 964 19.07 18.25 10.75
C VAL A 964 18.76 19.51 9.94
N GLY A 965 17.51 19.98 10.03
CA GLY A 965 17.09 21.24 9.40
C GLY A 965 17.59 22.48 10.14
N GLN A 966 17.46 23.63 9.48
CA GLN A 966 17.76 24.94 10.07
C GLN A 966 16.75 25.32 11.18
N PRO A 967 17.18 26.07 12.20
CA PRO A 967 16.28 26.53 13.26
C PRO A 967 15.24 27.50 12.70
N CYS A 968 13.96 27.26 13.01
CA CYS A 968 12.81 27.99 12.47
C CYS A 968 11.83 28.42 13.55
N ASN A 969 11.04 29.47 13.30
CA ASN A 969 10.07 30.01 14.26
C ASN A 969 8.83 29.12 14.46
N SER A 970 8.63 28.08 13.64
CA SER A 970 7.56 27.10 13.82
C SER A 970 8.04 25.66 13.63
N LYS A 971 7.46 24.73 14.39
CA LYS A 971 7.71 23.29 14.25
C LYS A 971 7.51 22.79 12.81
N LYS A 972 6.47 23.28 12.12
CA LYS A 972 6.14 22.89 10.75
C LYS A 972 7.20 23.37 9.74
N LEU A 973 7.75 24.57 9.93
CA LEU A 973 8.84 25.09 9.10
C LEU A 973 10.16 24.35 9.37
N ALA A 974 10.44 24.02 10.63
CA ALA A 974 11.62 23.24 11.00
C ALA A 974 11.59 21.82 10.39
N GLU A 975 10.43 21.15 10.41
CA GLU A 975 10.25 19.84 9.75
C GLU A 975 10.36 19.94 8.21
N LYS A 976 9.83 21.01 7.60
CA LYS A 976 10.00 21.26 6.16
C LYS A 976 11.46 21.53 5.79
N SER A 977 12.18 22.29 6.60
CA SER A 977 13.61 22.55 6.41
C SER A 977 14.44 21.26 6.53
N ALA A 978 14.16 20.43 7.53
CA ALA A 978 14.79 19.12 7.65
C ALA A 978 14.49 18.20 6.46
N ALA A 979 13.24 18.23 5.96
CA ALA A 979 12.85 17.50 4.76
C ALA A 979 13.52 18.04 3.48
N ALA A 980 13.72 19.35 3.39
CA ALA A 980 14.43 19.98 2.28
C ALA A 980 15.92 19.61 2.27
N GLU A 981 16.58 19.61 3.44
CA GLU A 981 17.96 19.13 3.60
C GLU A 981 18.10 17.66 3.19
N ALA A 982 17.19 16.80 3.65
CA ALA A 982 17.15 15.40 3.20
C ALA A 982 16.94 15.27 1.67
N MET A 983 16.11 16.13 1.07
CA MET A 983 15.85 16.11 -0.37
C MET A 983 17.02 16.65 -1.19
N LEU A 984 17.72 17.67 -0.70
CA LEU A 984 18.95 18.20 -1.31
C LEU A 984 20.06 17.13 -1.26
N TRP A 985 20.18 16.45 -0.13
CA TRP A 985 21.07 15.30 0.00
C TRP A 985 20.70 14.19 -0.98
N LEU A 986 19.42 13.81 -1.10
CA LEU A 986 18.98 12.76 -2.03
C LEU A 986 19.14 13.13 -3.52
N LYS A 987 19.14 14.43 -3.86
CA LYS A 987 19.27 14.92 -5.24
C LYS A 987 20.72 15.17 -5.68
N GLY A 988 21.68 15.17 -4.76
CA GLY A 988 23.10 15.38 -5.08
C GLY A 988 23.50 16.85 -5.29
N ASP A 989 22.67 17.81 -4.91
CA ASP A 989 22.88 19.25 -5.18
C ASP A 989 23.63 20.00 -4.05
N SER A 990 24.27 19.30 -3.10
CA SER A 990 25.10 19.97 -2.10
C SER A 990 26.42 20.43 -2.73
N HIS A 991 26.48 21.70 -3.13
CA HIS A 991 27.74 22.38 -3.39
C HIS A 991 28.68 22.21 -2.18
N SER A 992 29.87 21.69 -2.44
CA SER A 992 31.00 21.77 -1.51
C SER A 992 31.27 23.23 -1.17
N SER A 993 30.86 23.67 0.01
CA SER A 993 31.35 24.91 0.59
C SER A 993 31.30 24.83 2.12
N GLY A 994 32.49 24.75 2.72
CA GLY A 994 32.72 25.11 4.11
C GLY A 994 32.97 23.94 5.04
N ASP A 995 34.25 23.74 5.37
CA ASP A 995 34.66 23.19 6.66
C ASP A 995 33.79 23.75 7.78
N ILE A 996 32.98 22.89 8.42
CA ILE A 996 32.44 23.16 9.74
C ILE A 996 32.68 21.92 10.60
N ASP A 997 33.69 22.06 11.43
CA ASP A 997 33.97 21.29 12.64
C ASP A 997 32.72 20.72 13.31
N HIS A 998 32.58 19.40 13.26
CA HIS A 998 31.77 18.64 14.22
C HIS A 998 32.60 17.54 14.90
N ALA A 999 33.85 17.88 15.23
CA ALA A 999 34.60 17.23 16.30
C ALA A 999 34.44 18.04 17.59
N SER A 1000 33.25 18.09 18.19
CA SER A 1000 33.04 18.41 19.63
C SER A 1000 31.56 18.71 19.96
N VAL A 1001 30.76 17.70 20.28
CA VAL A 1001 29.73 17.74 21.36
C VAL A 1001 29.26 16.29 21.54
N LEU A 1002 29.97 15.47 22.32
CA LEU A 1002 29.43 14.27 22.98
C LEU A 1002 30.32 13.77 24.14
N LEU A 1003 31.01 14.70 24.81
CA LEU A 1003 31.67 14.44 26.10
C LEU A 1003 31.04 15.32 27.17
N LYS A 1004 30.05 14.77 27.89
CA LYS A 1004 29.88 14.95 29.35
C LYS A 1004 28.82 13.99 29.93
N LYS A 1005 29.34 12.86 30.41
CA LYS A 1005 29.06 12.16 31.68
C LYS A 1005 27.60 11.92 32.11
N SER A 1006 27.25 10.64 32.25
CA SER A 1006 26.45 10.15 33.39
C SER A 1006 27.15 8.97 34.04
N ASN A 1007 28.01 9.30 35.00
CA ASN A 1007 28.58 8.37 35.97
C ASN A 1007 27.60 8.31 37.16
N LYS A 1008 26.88 7.20 37.38
CA LYS A 1008 26.55 6.62 38.70
C LYS A 1008 25.55 5.46 38.63
N ASN A 1009 25.85 4.45 39.45
CA ASN A 1009 25.01 3.36 39.97
C ASN A 1009 24.86 2.07 39.15
N SER A 1010 25.91 1.25 39.14
CA SER A 1010 25.76 -0.18 39.46
C SER A 1010 26.64 -0.52 40.66
N ARG A 1011 25.99 -0.83 41.79
CA ARG A 1011 26.63 -1.33 43.01
C ARG A 1011 26.90 -2.82 42.85
N LYS A 1012 28.15 -3.19 43.16
CA LYS A 1012 28.67 -4.49 43.59
C LYS A 1012 27.63 -5.48 44.13
N LYS A 1013 27.67 -6.72 43.62
CA LYS A 1013 27.69 -7.92 44.47
C LYS A 1013 28.82 -8.84 44.01
N SER A 1014 29.90 -8.81 44.76
CA SER A 1014 30.90 -9.86 44.87
C SER A 1014 30.29 -11.06 45.60
N PHE A 1015 30.46 -12.25 45.05
CA PHE A 1015 30.58 -13.48 45.84
C PHE A 1015 31.87 -14.17 45.38
N SER A 1016 32.85 -14.17 46.27
CA SER A 1016 33.99 -15.08 46.27
C SER A 1016 33.74 -16.10 47.37
N GLY A 1017 33.97 -17.38 47.11
CA GLY A 1017 34.04 -18.41 48.14
C GLY A 1017 33.91 -19.81 47.57
N SER A 1018 35.05 -20.51 47.55
CA SER A 1018 35.33 -21.93 47.25
C SER A 1018 34.98 -22.46 45.86
#